data_AF-A0A2U2S8E3-F1
#
_entry.id   AF-A0A2U2S8E3-F1
#
_cell.length_a   1.000
_cell.length_b   1.000
_cell.length_c   1.000
_cell.angle_alpha   90.00
_cell.angle_beta   90.00
_cell.angle_gamma   90.00
#
_symmetry.space_group_name_H-M   'P 1'
#
loop_
_entity.id
_entity.type
_entity.pdbx_description
1 polymer ?
#
loop_
_entity_poly.entity_id
_entity_poly.type
_entity_poly.pdbx_seq_one_letter_code
_entity_poly.pdbx_strand_id
1 'polypeptide(L)'
;MNQPLYFQWQNEFLLKTIYPLREVKLCDFLIYFAEIDIWQAYKDKTPAELGADIRAYHQTQAALVQQALQEYQIAKDYFLKPDVRADYVALLGDVDETELNKIHQLHAQFIQFLPSMRDVRKEKYFIGQFEPQWVERRAEIRRLIASKKRRIEELGADHPRRSQELTELDRMYSLSLRMVDEELIRLRKLIKALERIYDRKLQLFEAQENARRRKDQLIRKLPTYETNLRPLEAKYETLSAELERLKSPPDYRLAEQHFQETDPAALLGEHAEPRFLKRVVELRKAMLGEYSYAGNKPLALRNHLFNWQQFLKELEKEAATLEVNLRNAAPGWSRRAESEARLNALRQHLLVFLRSEIAQLTNFQAGLSAISRPQAEIEKEIKAKEQELQKVHQNLSVLCAERDALQKELAESEAILAIDETAWLSEYQPSGAITAKQIARAKVEEYRMSLEHKNSQELLEMVVERFLAEPERFPLWLQYMVIHFSGMRYRSAHGSWASPRDLLIRLHSAKMEKELQALSDEDIQKRCQARIEMYTTAHPNRPGLADAPEKTWKDKLALHLQGIKANGPKTRRAALLALTIDERRYELEQMSEEQALEEIERMKDTFPAWAWKEIVAVTPLRVNHVQDLNWEKLTPAEEAQKNAREYGELRAILGKWREENMGAWREEHARTHRLIVSRAVCNETAEHCQHLRGHHPPGGLTAKAPWYLKHERENKLPGQPRPYFVKPKKREDFTVGASILWLRFVSEEFSPWRVARPIATKDGDTLLDPQVIGKSDWKYTTTDMVKRTRTFLDAEKKQVTQEQWLRWIHEATVAAVGDTAEGPVVLTFETALPDDDPGLSSIGLFRIWLSNALYMGTEENYNGSFVGFVPEGDVPYAHLREMLDWNKILRREVMSPEAWQAYQEKYLPIR
;
A
#
# COMPACT_ATOMS: atom_id res chain seq x y z
N MET A 1 37.80 -15.61 19.03
CA MET A 1 38.40 -14.42 18.39
C MET A 1 37.32 -13.75 17.56
N ASN A 2 37.05 -12.46 17.76
CA ASN A 2 36.11 -11.76 16.88
C ASN A 2 36.70 -11.74 15.46
N GLN A 3 35.98 -12.28 14.49
CA GLN A 3 36.39 -12.20 13.09
C GLN A 3 36.58 -10.71 12.71
N PRO A 4 37.61 -10.35 11.94
CA PRO A 4 37.84 -8.97 11.50
C PRO A 4 36.62 -8.40 10.75
N LEU A 5 36.39 -7.10 10.92
CA LEU A 5 35.39 -6.33 10.17
C LEU A 5 36.09 -5.62 9.02
N TYR A 6 35.51 -5.73 7.83
CA TYR A 6 36.05 -5.16 6.59
C TYR A 6 35.21 -3.99 6.08
N PHE A 7 33.88 -4.04 6.29
CA PHE A 7 32.95 -3.06 5.77
C PHE A 7 32.09 -2.44 6.87
N GLN A 8 31.66 -1.19 6.64
CA GLN A 8 30.91 -0.41 7.63
C GLN A 8 29.64 -1.13 8.11
N TRP A 9 28.88 -1.76 7.20
CA TRP A 9 27.64 -2.46 7.52
C TRP A 9 27.85 -3.78 8.30
N GLN A 10 29.09 -4.23 8.50
CA GLN A 10 29.41 -5.39 9.34
C GLN A 10 29.54 -5.03 10.82
N ASN A 11 29.80 -3.75 11.12
CA ASN A 11 29.76 -3.23 12.49
C ASN A 11 28.30 -2.96 12.87
N GLU A 12 27.81 -3.55 13.96
CA GLU A 12 26.38 -3.49 14.32
C GLU A 12 25.86 -2.06 14.58
N PHE A 13 26.70 -1.17 15.10
CA PHE A 13 26.33 0.21 15.43
C PHE A 13 26.28 1.04 14.15
N LEU A 14 27.25 0.86 13.26
CA LEU A 14 27.24 1.47 11.93
C LEU A 14 26.09 0.94 11.07
N LEU A 15 25.79 -0.36 11.11
CA LEU A 15 24.64 -0.94 10.44
C LEU A 15 23.34 -0.20 10.85
N LYS A 16 23.10 -0.06 12.16
CA LYS A 16 21.90 0.61 12.71
C LYS A 16 21.85 2.12 12.40
N THR A 17 23.00 2.79 12.35
CA THR A 17 23.08 4.26 12.23
C THR A 17 23.29 4.75 10.80
N ILE A 18 24.00 4.01 9.95
CA ILE A 18 24.26 4.35 8.55
C ILE A 18 23.25 3.67 7.63
N TYR A 19 22.81 2.44 7.94
CA TYR A 19 21.97 1.64 7.04
C TYR A 19 20.60 1.27 7.63
N PRO A 20 19.78 2.25 8.06
CA PRO A 20 18.51 1.96 8.75
C PRO A 20 17.50 1.18 7.89
N LEU A 21 17.66 1.16 6.56
CA LEU A 21 16.77 0.46 5.62
C LEU A 21 17.47 -0.65 4.84
N ARG A 22 18.55 -1.25 5.37
CA ARG A 22 19.32 -2.29 4.66
C ARG A 22 18.46 -3.47 4.23
N GLU A 23 17.66 -4.01 5.14
CA GLU A 23 16.79 -5.15 4.88
C GLU A 23 15.79 -4.85 3.76
N VAL A 24 15.10 -3.71 3.87
CA VAL A 24 14.15 -3.24 2.85
C VAL A 24 14.82 -3.13 1.48
N LYS A 25 16.02 -2.54 1.39
CA LYS A 25 16.68 -2.31 0.11
C LYS A 25 17.34 -3.54 -0.51
N LEU A 26 17.76 -4.52 0.30
CA LEU A 26 18.16 -5.83 -0.21
C LEU A 26 16.93 -6.63 -0.69
N CYS A 27 15.81 -6.57 0.04
CA CYS A 27 14.53 -7.14 -0.41
C CYS A 27 14.05 -6.53 -1.74
N ASP A 28 14.08 -5.20 -1.87
CA ASP A 28 13.72 -4.48 -3.09
C ASP A 28 14.51 -5.02 -4.30
N PHE A 29 15.83 -5.20 -4.14
CA PHE A 29 16.67 -5.79 -5.20
C PHE A 29 16.18 -7.19 -5.60
N LEU A 30 15.99 -8.09 -4.63
CA LEU A 30 15.58 -9.47 -4.88
C LEU A 30 14.20 -9.52 -5.57
N ILE A 31 13.25 -8.74 -5.05
CA ILE A 31 11.85 -8.71 -5.53
C ILE A 31 11.78 -8.11 -6.93
N TYR A 32 12.39 -6.95 -7.19
CA TYR A 32 12.24 -6.29 -8.49
C TYR A 32 12.86 -7.10 -9.63
N PHE A 33 13.99 -7.76 -9.40
CA PHE A 33 14.55 -8.66 -10.41
C PHE A 33 13.74 -9.96 -10.54
N ALA A 34 13.18 -10.49 -9.43
CA ALA A 34 12.28 -11.64 -9.50
C ALA A 34 10.97 -11.32 -10.25
N GLU A 35 10.42 -10.12 -10.11
CA GLU A 35 9.25 -9.66 -10.88
C GLU A 35 9.49 -9.75 -12.39
N ILE A 36 10.66 -9.32 -12.85
CA ILE A 36 11.06 -9.39 -14.27
C ILE A 36 11.22 -10.85 -14.71
N ASP A 37 11.89 -11.67 -13.92
CA ASP A 37 12.18 -13.08 -14.28
C ASP A 37 10.94 -13.95 -14.31
N ILE A 38 10.11 -13.81 -13.28
CA ILE A 38 8.84 -14.52 -13.19
C ILE A 38 7.96 -14.09 -14.37
N TRP A 39 7.89 -12.80 -14.70
CA TRP A 39 7.10 -12.41 -15.86
C TRP A 39 7.65 -12.98 -17.16
N GLN A 40 8.97 -12.91 -17.37
CA GLN A 40 9.62 -13.47 -18.54
C GLN A 40 9.36 -14.98 -18.69
N ALA A 41 9.29 -15.72 -17.58
CA ALA A 41 9.01 -17.16 -17.58
C ALA A 41 7.53 -17.52 -17.83
N TYR A 42 6.59 -16.59 -17.66
CA TYR A 42 5.15 -16.87 -17.72
C TYR A 42 4.41 -16.17 -18.87
N LYS A 43 4.91 -15.03 -19.38
CA LYS A 43 4.16 -14.16 -20.30
C LYS A 43 3.66 -14.83 -21.58
N ASP A 44 4.38 -15.84 -22.06
CA ASP A 44 4.08 -16.55 -23.31
C ASP A 44 3.41 -17.92 -23.08
N LYS A 45 3.12 -18.30 -21.82
CA LYS A 45 2.50 -19.60 -21.49
C LYS A 45 0.98 -19.58 -21.68
N THR A 46 0.46 -20.67 -22.25
CA THR A 46 -0.96 -20.93 -22.42
C THR A 46 -1.62 -21.49 -21.15
N PRO A 47 -2.96 -21.39 -20.99
CA PRO A 47 -3.65 -22.00 -19.85
C PRO A 47 -3.42 -23.51 -19.70
N ALA A 48 -3.20 -24.23 -20.81
CA ALA A 48 -2.91 -25.67 -20.77
C ALA A 48 -1.55 -25.97 -20.13
N GLU A 49 -0.52 -25.17 -20.45
CA GLU A 49 0.82 -25.27 -19.86
C GLU A 49 0.83 -24.86 -18.38
N LEU A 50 -0.13 -24.03 -17.97
CA LEU A 50 -0.27 -23.51 -16.61
C LEU A 50 -1.19 -24.36 -15.73
N GLY A 51 -1.61 -25.55 -16.17
CA GLY A 51 -2.62 -26.34 -15.46
C GLY A 51 -2.28 -26.65 -13.99
N ALA A 52 -1.00 -26.90 -13.67
CA ALA A 52 -0.56 -27.09 -12.29
C ALA A 52 -0.57 -25.79 -11.49
N ASP A 53 -0.07 -24.69 -12.07
CA ASP A 53 -0.03 -23.38 -11.43
C ASP A 53 -1.44 -22.81 -11.19
N ILE A 54 -2.39 -23.04 -12.10
CA ILE A 54 -3.80 -22.64 -11.94
C ILE A 54 -4.44 -23.38 -10.76
N ARG A 55 -4.19 -24.68 -10.62
CA ARG A 55 -4.69 -25.45 -9.46
C ARG A 55 -4.08 -24.94 -8.16
N ALA A 56 -2.77 -24.74 -8.13
CA ALA A 56 -2.08 -24.17 -6.97
C ALA A 56 -2.60 -22.77 -6.64
N TYR A 57 -2.81 -21.92 -7.65
CA TYR A 57 -3.39 -20.59 -7.49
C TYR A 57 -4.76 -20.66 -6.82
N HIS A 58 -5.68 -21.49 -7.29
CA HIS A 58 -7.00 -21.62 -6.66
C HIS A 58 -6.93 -22.14 -5.21
N GLN A 59 -6.04 -23.09 -4.93
CA GLN A 59 -5.82 -23.58 -3.56
C GLN A 59 -5.29 -22.46 -2.65
N THR A 60 -4.30 -21.70 -3.12
CA THR A 60 -3.76 -20.55 -2.39
C THR A 60 -4.80 -19.46 -2.19
N GLN A 61 -5.60 -19.13 -3.22
CA GLN A 61 -6.68 -18.14 -3.07
C GLN A 61 -7.74 -18.61 -2.06
N ALA A 62 -8.09 -19.89 -2.04
CA ALA A 62 -8.99 -20.45 -1.02
C ALA A 62 -8.43 -20.30 0.39
N ALA A 63 -7.15 -20.60 0.60
CA ALA A 63 -6.49 -20.41 1.88
C ALA A 63 -6.40 -18.92 2.28
N LEU A 64 -6.03 -18.04 1.35
CA LEU A 64 -5.92 -16.59 1.58
C LEU A 64 -7.26 -15.97 1.94
N VAL A 65 -8.35 -16.44 1.34
CA VAL A 65 -9.71 -16.03 1.67
C VAL A 65 -10.04 -16.36 3.14
N GLN A 66 -9.73 -17.58 3.58
CA GLN A 66 -9.97 -18.00 4.96
C GLN A 66 -9.08 -17.23 5.94
N GLN A 67 -7.80 -17.06 5.58
CA GLN A 67 -6.84 -16.29 6.36
C GLN A 67 -7.28 -14.82 6.49
N ALA A 68 -7.72 -14.17 5.42
CA ALA A 68 -8.18 -12.78 5.46
C ALA A 68 -9.39 -12.59 6.38
N LEU A 69 -10.33 -13.54 6.36
CA LEU A 69 -11.46 -13.54 7.30
C LEU A 69 -11.00 -13.72 8.74
N GLN A 70 -10.10 -14.67 8.99
CA GLN A 70 -9.55 -14.93 10.32
C GLN A 70 -8.77 -13.72 10.87
N GLU A 71 -7.91 -13.10 10.05
CA GLU A 71 -7.18 -11.88 10.42
C GLU A 71 -8.11 -10.73 10.74
N TYR A 72 -9.16 -10.54 9.93
CA TYR A 72 -10.18 -9.52 10.19
C TYR A 72 -10.93 -9.80 11.50
N GLN A 73 -11.32 -11.05 11.77
CA GLN A 73 -11.98 -11.44 13.02
C GLN A 73 -11.06 -11.21 14.23
N ILE A 74 -9.81 -11.69 14.19
CA ILE A 74 -8.83 -11.48 15.28
C ILE A 74 -8.61 -9.99 15.54
N ALA A 75 -8.41 -9.20 14.48
CA ALA A 75 -8.19 -7.76 14.62
C ALA A 75 -9.44 -7.06 15.17
N LYS A 76 -10.63 -7.43 14.68
CA LYS A 76 -11.90 -6.90 15.16
C LYS A 76 -12.14 -7.23 16.63
N ASP A 77 -11.90 -8.47 17.03
CA ASP A 77 -12.11 -8.95 18.41
C ASP A 77 -11.22 -8.21 19.40
N TYR A 78 -9.98 -7.86 19.01
CA TYR A 78 -9.13 -6.98 19.82
C TYR A 78 -9.82 -5.64 20.12
N PHE A 79 -10.33 -4.94 19.11
CA PHE A 79 -11.01 -3.65 19.29
C PHE A 79 -12.36 -3.74 20.00
N LEU A 80 -12.96 -4.94 20.06
CA LEU A 80 -14.17 -5.22 20.84
C LEU A 80 -13.87 -5.64 22.29
N LYS A 81 -12.60 -5.76 22.67
CA LYS A 81 -12.19 -6.04 24.05
C LYS A 81 -12.27 -4.76 24.90
N PRO A 82 -13.03 -4.75 26.02
CA PRO A 82 -13.19 -3.54 26.83
C PRO A 82 -11.93 -3.14 27.60
N ASP A 83 -11.06 -4.11 27.93
CA ASP A 83 -9.80 -3.86 28.65
C ASP A 83 -8.63 -4.58 27.97
N VAL A 84 -7.65 -3.81 27.52
CA VAL A 84 -6.40 -4.27 26.89
C VAL A 84 -5.17 -4.10 27.78
N ARG A 85 -5.32 -3.75 29.07
CA ARG A 85 -4.18 -3.56 29.97
C ARG A 85 -3.25 -4.76 29.97
N ALA A 86 -3.79 -5.96 30.07
CA ALA A 86 -3.00 -7.19 30.11
C ALA A 86 -2.16 -7.39 28.85
N ASP A 87 -2.66 -6.98 27.67
CA ASP A 87 -1.93 -7.08 26.40
C ASP A 87 -0.72 -6.15 26.39
N TYR A 88 -0.86 -4.93 26.91
CA TYR A 88 0.23 -3.97 27.01
C TYR A 88 1.25 -4.30 28.10
N VAL A 89 0.80 -4.77 29.27
CA VAL A 89 1.70 -5.24 30.33
C VAL A 89 2.54 -6.42 29.84
N ALA A 90 1.96 -7.36 29.08
CA ALA A 90 2.71 -8.46 28.49
C ALA A 90 3.74 -7.98 27.45
N LEU A 91 3.43 -6.94 26.67
CA LEU A 91 4.29 -6.43 25.60
C LEU A 91 5.42 -5.51 26.11
N LEU A 92 5.13 -4.67 27.12
CA LEU A 92 5.99 -3.57 27.54
C LEU A 92 6.47 -3.69 29.00
N GLY A 93 5.92 -4.62 29.78
CA GLY A 93 6.20 -4.80 31.20
C GLY A 93 5.41 -3.86 32.13
N ASP A 94 5.02 -2.68 31.65
CA ASP A 94 4.23 -1.68 32.39
C ASP A 94 3.36 -0.85 31.41
N VAL A 95 2.50 0.04 31.95
CA VAL A 95 1.60 0.89 31.17
C VAL A 95 1.66 2.37 31.57
N ASP A 96 1.43 3.22 30.58
CA ASP A 96 1.07 4.61 30.81
C ASP A 96 -0.46 4.72 30.96
N GLU A 97 -0.93 5.03 32.17
CA GLU A 97 -2.36 5.18 32.47
C GLU A 97 -3.06 6.25 31.62
N THR A 98 -2.33 7.28 31.19
CA THR A 98 -2.90 8.34 30.34
C THR A 98 -3.19 7.81 28.95
N GLU A 99 -2.24 7.09 28.35
CA GLU A 99 -2.42 6.49 27.04
C GLU A 99 -3.41 5.31 27.10
N LEU A 100 -3.35 4.49 28.15
CA LEU A 100 -4.28 3.37 28.33
C LEU A 100 -5.74 3.85 28.36
N ASN A 101 -6.04 4.93 29.07
CA ASN A 101 -7.38 5.51 29.09
C ASN A 101 -7.84 5.98 27.69
N LYS A 102 -6.93 6.51 26.86
CA LYS A 102 -7.25 6.91 25.47
C LYS A 102 -7.49 5.70 24.58
N ILE A 103 -6.73 4.64 24.77
CA ILE A 103 -6.94 3.35 24.09
C ILE A 103 -8.31 2.78 24.48
N HIS A 104 -8.65 2.76 25.78
CA HIS A 104 -9.96 2.30 26.24
C HIS A 104 -11.12 3.16 25.69
N GLN A 105 -10.94 4.47 25.54
CA GLN A 105 -11.94 5.33 24.89
C GLN A 105 -12.17 4.96 23.43
N LEU A 106 -11.11 4.64 22.68
CA LEU A 106 -11.23 4.13 21.32
C LEU A 106 -12.01 2.82 21.31
N HIS A 107 -11.61 1.85 22.14
CA HIS A 107 -12.28 0.55 22.26
C HIS A 107 -13.76 0.70 22.62
N ALA A 108 -14.10 1.61 23.53
CA ALA A 108 -15.49 1.90 23.90
C ALA A 108 -16.33 2.35 22.68
N GLN A 109 -15.76 3.18 21.79
CA GLN A 109 -16.44 3.58 20.56
C GLN A 109 -16.61 2.40 19.59
N PHE A 110 -15.60 1.54 19.45
CA PHE A 110 -15.71 0.33 18.64
C PHE A 110 -16.80 -0.61 19.17
N ILE A 111 -16.82 -0.87 20.48
CA ILE A 111 -17.84 -1.68 21.16
C ILE A 111 -19.25 -1.09 20.95
N GLN A 112 -19.40 0.22 21.06
CA GLN A 112 -20.69 0.89 20.93
C GLN A 112 -21.25 0.83 19.50
N PHE A 113 -20.42 1.07 18.49
CA PHE A 113 -20.90 1.33 17.13
C PHE A 113 -20.67 0.18 16.15
N LEU A 114 -19.52 -0.49 16.19
CA LEU A 114 -19.13 -1.46 15.15
C LEU A 114 -20.10 -2.64 15.01
N PRO A 115 -20.60 -3.29 16.08
CA PRO A 115 -21.52 -4.43 15.95
C PRO A 115 -22.87 -4.07 15.30
N SER A 116 -23.26 -2.80 15.31
CA SER A 116 -24.53 -2.33 14.74
C SER A 116 -24.45 -2.02 13.23
N MET A 117 -23.24 -1.97 12.66
CA MET A 117 -23.02 -1.57 11.28
C MET A 117 -23.25 -2.74 10.32
N ARG A 118 -24.36 -2.70 9.59
CA ARG A 118 -24.67 -3.67 8.51
C ARG A 118 -24.10 -3.28 7.15
N ASP A 119 -23.91 -1.98 6.92
CA ASP A 119 -23.36 -1.46 5.66
C ASP A 119 -21.84 -1.39 5.75
N VAL A 120 -21.16 -2.23 4.98
CA VAL A 120 -19.70 -2.32 4.96
C VAL A 120 -19.03 -0.98 4.56
N ARG A 121 -19.71 -0.11 3.82
CA ARG A 121 -19.18 1.22 3.47
C ARG A 121 -19.08 2.09 4.72
N LYS A 122 -20.10 2.02 5.59
CA LYS A 122 -20.12 2.72 6.89
C LYS A 122 -19.12 2.11 7.85
N GLU A 123 -18.97 0.79 7.84
CA GLU A 123 -17.95 0.08 8.61
C GLU A 123 -16.53 0.58 8.23
N LYS A 124 -16.22 0.57 6.93
CA LYS A 124 -14.92 1.05 6.41
C LYS A 124 -14.66 2.51 6.79
N TYR A 125 -15.65 3.38 6.61
CA TYR A 125 -15.54 4.79 7.00
C TYR A 125 -15.31 4.94 8.50
N PHE A 126 -16.08 4.22 9.32
CA PHE A 126 -15.98 4.28 10.77
C PHE A 126 -14.62 3.85 11.29
N ILE A 127 -14.06 2.75 10.79
CA ILE A 127 -12.73 2.29 11.21
C ILE A 127 -11.65 3.26 10.70
N GLY A 128 -11.72 3.66 9.43
CA GLY A 128 -10.71 4.51 8.79
C GLY A 128 -10.58 5.91 9.40
N GLN A 129 -11.66 6.48 9.97
CA GLN A 129 -11.62 7.82 10.54
C GLN A 129 -10.71 7.95 11.79
N PHE A 130 -10.34 6.84 12.42
CA PHE A 130 -9.50 6.84 13.61
C PHE A 130 -8.00 6.87 13.29
N GLU A 131 -7.58 6.40 12.12
CA GLU A 131 -6.14 6.38 11.78
C GLU A 131 -5.52 7.80 11.82
N PRO A 132 -6.11 8.83 11.20
CA PRO A 132 -5.55 10.18 11.28
C PRO A 132 -5.46 10.71 12.71
N GLN A 133 -6.41 10.36 13.57
CA GLN A 133 -6.43 10.78 14.98
C GLN A 133 -5.24 10.19 15.74
N TRP A 134 -4.93 8.91 15.51
CA TRP A 134 -3.81 8.22 16.13
C TRP A 134 -2.45 8.64 15.55
N VAL A 135 -2.40 8.97 14.26
CA VAL A 135 -1.21 9.57 13.65
C VAL A 135 -0.90 10.93 14.29
N GLU A 136 -1.90 11.78 14.49
CA GLU A 136 -1.70 13.07 15.19
C GLU A 136 -1.35 12.86 16.66
N ARG A 137 -1.96 11.88 17.36
CA ARG A 137 -1.59 11.55 18.74
C ARG A 137 -0.12 11.14 18.86
N ARG A 138 0.38 10.33 17.94
CA ARG A 138 1.80 9.97 17.86
C ARG A 138 2.67 11.20 17.62
N ALA A 139 2.27 12.09 16.71
CA ALA A 139 2.99 13.33 16.45
C ALA A 139 3.02 14.23 17.70
N GLU A 140 1.93 14.32 18.44
CA GLU A 140 1.82 15.05 19.70
C GLU A 140 2.81 14.50 20.74
N ILE A 141 2.85 13.17 20.96
CA ILE A 141 3.82 12.56 21.89
C ILE A 141 5.26 12.85 21.45
N ARG A 142 5.57 12.76 20.14
CA ARG A 142 6.89 13.11 19.62
C ARG A 142 7.24 14.59 19.85
N ARG A 143 6.28 15.52 19.69
CA ARG A 143 6.45 16.95 20.00
C ARG A 143 6.71 17.15 21.49
N LEU A 144 5.97 16.46 22.37
CA LEU A 144 6.18 16.51 23.82
C LEU A 144 7.56 15.96 24.20
N ILE A 145 7.98 14.85 23.61
CA ILE A 145 9.32 14.28 23.77
C ILE A 145 10.39 15.29 23.34
N ALA A 146 10.25 15.90 22.16
CA ALA A 146 11.19 16.90 21.67
C ALA A 146 11.22 18.16 22.56
N SER A 147 10.07 18.58 23.10
CA SER A 147 9.98 19.66 24.07
C SER A 147 10.69 19.31 25.38
N LYS A 148 10.47 18.10 25.91
CA LYS A 148 11.11 17.63 27.13
C LYS A 148 12.62 17.46 26.97
N LYS A 149 13.09 16.98 25.81
CA LYS A 149 14.53 16.95 25.46
C LYS A 149 15.16 18.33 25.55
N ARG A 150 14.57 19.33 24.87
CA ARG A 150 15.06 20.71 24.92
C ARG A 150 15.10 21.25 26.35
N ARG A 151 14.04 21.00 27.14
CA ARG A 151 14.02 21.38 28.56
C ARG A 151 15.14 20.72 29.35
N ILE A 152 15.41 19.44 29.15
CA ILE A 152 16.52 18.72 29.84
C ILE A 152 17.89 19.27 29.42
N GLU A 153 18.04 19.71 28.17
CA GLU A 153 19.24 20.38 27.68
C GLU A 153 19.43 21.76 28.32
N GLU A 154 18.34 22.50 28.56
CA GLU A 154 18.33 23.79 29.28
C GLU A 154 18.57 23.62 30.79
N LEU A 155 18.12 22.51 31.38
CA LEU A 155 18.39 22.15 32.77
C LEU A 155 19.86 21.70 32.88
N GLY A 156 20.72 22.62 33.30
CA GLY A 156 22.15 22.38 33.54
C GLY A 156 22.41 21.10 34.37
N ALA A 157 23.61 20.54 34.23
CA ALA A 157 23.87 19.16 34.64
C ALA A 157 23.56 18.84 36.11
N ASP A 158 23.73 19.82 36.99
CA ASP A 158 23.54 19.71 38.44
C ASP A 158 22.12 20.10 38.91
N HIS A 159 21.19 20.37 38.00
CA HIS A 159 19.85 20.80 38.36
C HIS A 159 19.07 19.67 39.08
N PRO A 160 18.47 19.91 40.27
CA PRO A 160 17.89 18.86 41.11
C PRO A 160 16.74 18.09 40.45
N ARG A 161 16.05 18.68 39.48
CA ARG A 161 14.96 18.04 38.71
C ARG A 161 15.43 17.26 37.47
N ARG A 162 16.70 17.34 37.08
CA ARG A 162 17.18 16.76 35.82
C ARG A 162 17.03 15.23 35.78
N SER A 163 17.34 14.56 36.89
CA SER A 163 17.17 13.10 36.99
C SER A 163 15.70 12.69 36.81
N GLN A 164 14.77 13.43 37.44
CA GLN A 164 13.34 13.17 37.28
C GLN A 164 12.89 13.37 35.84
N GLU A 165 13.30 14.47 35.20
CA GLU A 165 12.94 14.78 33.82
C GLU A 165 13.51 13.74 32.83
N LEU A 166 14.73 13.23 33.07
CA LEU A 166 15.32 12.13 32.29
C LEU A 166 14.52 10.83 32.43
N THR A 167 14.11 10.46 33.66
CA THR A 167 13.26 9.28 33.90
C THR A 167 11.90 9.44 33.21
N GLU A 168 11.30 10.62 33.25
CA GLU A 168 10.04 10.90 32.56
C GLU A 168 10.22 10.86 31.03
N LEU A 169 11.31 11.39 30.49
CA LEU A 169 11.63 11.31 29.06
C LEU A 169 11.80 9.85 28.60
N ASP A 170 12.53 9.05 29.39
CA ASP A 170 12.72 7.63 29.12
C ASP A 170 11.39 6.88 29.15
N ARG A 171 10.52 7.15 30.14
CA ARG A 171 9.15 6.64 30.21
C ARG A 171 8.34 7.00 28.96
N MET A 172 8.43 8.24 28.48
CA MET A 172 7.70 8.66 27.28
C MET A 172 8.17 7.92 26.02
N TYR A 173 9.46 7.61 25.91
CA TYR A 173 10.00 6.83 24.79
C TYR A 173 9.65 5.35 24.88
N SER A 174 9.91 4.75 26.04
CA SER A 174 9.84 3.30 26.25
C SER A 174 8.42 2.79 26.44
N LEU A 175 7.51 3.63 26.96
CA LEU A 175 6.13 3.27 27.24
C LEU A 175 5.15 4.08 26.39
N SER A 176 4.99 5.39 26.62
CA SER A 176 3.90 6.18 26.03
C SER A 176 3.90 6.15 24.49
N LEU A 177 5.05 6.45 23.87
CA LEU A 177 5.18 6.41 22.40
C LEU A 177 4.98 4.99 21.85
N ARG A 178 5.52 3.98 22.54
CA ARG A 178 5.37 2.57 22.13
C ARG A 178 3.93 2.08 22.21
N MET A 179 3.17 2.48 23.23
CA MET A 179 1.75 2.14 23.34
C MET A 179 0.95 2.72 22.18
N VAL A 180 1.20 4.00 21.83
CA VAL A 180 0.54 4.67 20.71
C VAL A 180 0.95 4.08 19.36
N ASP A 181 2.24 3.76 19.17
CA ASP A 181 2.71 3.10 17.96
C ASP A 181 2.07 1.71 17.79
N GLU A 182 1.99 0.92 18.87
CA GLU A 182 1.37 -0.41 18.84
C GLU A 182 -0.14 -0.33 18.55
N GLU A 183 -0.87 0.60 19.16
CA GLU A 183 -2.30 0.77 18.90
C GLU A 183 -2.56 1.19 17.44
N LEU A 184 -1.75 2.12 16.93
CA LEU A 184 -1.80 2.54 15.53
C LEU A 184 -1.48 1.37 14.58
N ILE A 185 -0.52 0.51 14.93
CA ILE A 185 -0.20 -0.71 14.18
C ILE A 185 -1.41 -1.66 14.15
N ARG A 186 -2.08 -1.86 15.28
CA ARG A 186 -3.28 -2.71 15.37
C ARG A 186 -4.45 -2.15 14.57
N LEU A 187 -4.66 -0.84 14.62
CA LEU A 187 -5.71 -0.16 13.85
C LEU A 187 -5.46 -0.30 12.35
N ARG A 188 -4.22 -0.10 11.91
CA ARG A 188 -3.81 -0.32 10.51
C ARG A 188 -3.97 -1.77 10.07
N LYS A 189 -3.68 -2.73 10.97
CA LYS A 189 -3.94 -4.16 10.71
C LYS A 189 -5.43 -4.42 10.51
N LEU A 190 -6.31 -3.84 11.33
CA LEU A 190 -7.76 -3.97 11.15
C LEU A 190 -8.23 -3.35 9.82
N ILE A 191 -7.78 -2.14 9.48
CA ILE A 191 -8.11 -1.48 8.21
C ILE A 191 -7.68 -2.38 7.03
N LYS A 192 -6.43 -2.83 7.02
CA LYS A 192 -5.90 -3.70 5.96
C LYS A 192 -6.65 -5.04 5.88
N ALA A 193 -7.01 -5.63 7.01
CA ALA A 193 -7.78 -6.87 7.05
C ALA A 193 -9.20 -6.68 6.51
N LEU A 194 -9.87 -5.57 6.86
CA LEU A 194 -11.18 -5.24 6.28
C LEU A 194 -11.07 -5.02 4.77
N GLU A 195 -10.05 -4.32 4.29
CA GLU A 195 -9.86 -4.09 2.85
C GLU A 195 -9.73 -5.39 2.05
N ARG A 196 -9.11 -6.43 2.62
CA ARG A 196 -8.98 -7.76 2.00
C ARG A 196 -10.33 -8.47 1.80
N ILE A 197 -11.33 -8.19 2.64
CA ILE A 197 -12.67 -8.81 2.56
C ILE A 197 -13.78 -7.85 2.10
N TYR A 198 -13.44 -6.57 1.89
CA TYR A 198 -14.40 -5.48 1.66
C TYR A 198 -15.31 -5.73 0.45
N ASP A 199 -14.74 -6.09 -0.70
CA ASP A 199 -15.51 -6.28 -1.93
C ASP A 199 -16.51 -7.44 -1.79
N ARG A 200 -16.14 -8.50 -1.07
CA ARG A 200 -17.02 -9.65 -0.85
C ARG A 200 -18.14 -9.35 0.14
N LYS A 201 -17.82 -8.60 1.21
CA LYS A 201 -18.83 -8.04 2.11
C LYS A 201 -19.79 -7.12 1.36
N LEU A 202 -19.27 -6.30 0.45
CA LEU A 202 -20.07 -5.37 -0.34
C LEU A 202 -21.00 -6.11 -1.29
N GLN A 203 -20.51 -7.13 -2.00
CA GLN A 203 -21.32 -7.98 -2.86
C GLN A 203 -22.47 -8.66 -2.09
N LEU A 204 -22.18 -9.21 -0.90
CA LEU A 204 -23.22 -9.80 -0.06
C LEU A 204 -24.25 -8.75 0.38
N PHE A 205 -23.78 -7.60 0.85
CA PHE A 205 -24.66 -6.51 1.27
C PHE A 205 -25.57 -6.04 0.12
N GLU A 206 -25.04 -5.85 -1.08
CA GLU A 206 -25.83 -5.45 -2.25
C GLU A 206 -26.83 -6.53 -2.67
N ALA A 207 -26.43 -7.80 -2.64
CA ALA A 207 -27.33 -8.93 -2.91
C ALA A 207 -28.48 -8.97 -1.89
N GLN A 208 -28.18 -8.82 -0.60
CA GLN A 208 -29.17 -8.83 0.47
C GLN A 208 -30.09 -7.61 0.44
N GLU A 209 -29.59 -6.40 0.13
CA GLU A 209 -30.43 -5.21 -0.01
C GLU A 209 -31.37 -5.31 -1.22
N ASN A 210 -30.87 -5.82 -2.35
CA ASN A 210 -31.71 -6.09 -3.52
C ASN A 210 -32.78 -7.14 -3.21
N ALA A 211 -32.42 -8.23 -2.55
CA ALA A 211 -33.35 -9.28 -2.12
C ALA A 211 -34.39 -8.74 -1.12
N ARG A 212 -34.01 -7.86 -0.18
CA ARG A 212 -34.94 -7.22 0.76
C ARG A 212 -35.96 -6.34 0.05
N ARG A 213 -35.50 -5.46 -0.84
CA ARG A 213 -36.40 -4.62 -1.67
C ARG A 213 -37.32 -5.47 -2.51
N ARG A 214 -36.81 -6.57 -3.08
CA ARG A 214 -37.60 -7.49 -3.89
C ARG A 214 -38.65 -8.22 -3.06
N LYS A 215 -38.28 -8.76 -1.90
CA LYS A 215 -39.20 -9.36 -0.92
C LYS A 215 -40.33 -8.40 -0.54
N ASP A 216 -40.02 -7.15 -0.22
CA ASP A 216 -41.03 -6.14 0.12
C ASP A 216 -42.00 -5.86 -1.03
N GLN A 217 -41.51 -5.85 -2.27
CA GLN A 217 -42.37 -5.72 -3.46
C GLN A 217 -43.27 -6.95 -3.65
N LEU A 218 -42.72 -8.15 -3.48
CA LEU A 218 -43.45 -9.41 -3.66
C LEU A 218 -44.54 -9.60 -2.61
N ILE A 219 -44.25 -9.29 -1.35
CA ILE A 219 -45.22 -9.31 -0.24
C ILE A 219 -46.41 -8.38 -0.52
N ARG A 220 -46.20 -7.25 -1.22
CA ARG A 220 -47.29 -6.35 -1.61
C ARG A 220 -48.10 -6.85 -2.81
N LYS A 221 -47.49 -7.61 -3.73
CA LYS A 221 -48.14 -8.08 -4.97
C LYS A 221 -48.95 -9.36 -4.77
N LEU A 222 -48.42 -10.32 -4.03
CA LEU A 222 -49.03 -11.65 -3.84
C LEU A 222 -50.50 -11.59 -3.38
N PRO A 223 -50.89 -10.76 -2.39
CA PRO A 223 -52.30 -10.67 -1.96
C PRO A 223 -53.27 -10.23 -3.06
N THR A 224 -52.83 -9.40 -3.99
CA THR A 224 -53.65 -8.95 -5.13
C THR A 224 -53.94 -10.09 -6.09
N TYR A 225 -52.95 -10.95 -6.34
CA TYR A 225 -53.12 -12.15 -7.17
C TYR A 225 -54.06 -13.16 -6.52
N GLU A 226 -53.93 -13.40 -5.22
CA GLU A 226 -54.87 -14.24 -4.47
C GLU A 226 -56.30 -13.69 -4.51
N THR A 227 -56.46 -12.37 -4.43
CA THR A 227 -57.76 -11.70 -4.54
C THR A 227 -58.39 -11.87 -5.93
N ASN A 228 -57.58 -11.87 -7.00
CA ASN A 228 -58.04 -12.04 -8.38
C ASN A 228 -58.31 -13.50 -8.76
N LEU A 229 -57.60 -14.45 -8.14
CA LEU A 229 -57.78 -15.89 -8.36
C LEU A 229 -59.13 -16.39 -7.81
N ARG A 230 -59.49 -16.01 -6.58
CA ARG A 230 -60.70 -16.53 -5.90
C ARG A 230 -61.99 -16.40 -6.73
N PRO A 231 -62.32 -15.26 -7.37
CA PRO A 231 -63.52 -15.16 -8.21
C PRO A 231 -63.49 -16.06 -9.45
N LEU A 232 -62.30 -16.30 -10.02
CA LEU A 232 -62.15 -17.15 -11.19
C LEU A 232 -62.27 -18.63 -10.81
N GLU A 233 -61.73 -19.04 -9.66
CA GLU A 233 -61.87 -20.40 -9.10
C GLU A 233 -63.35 -20.71 -8.88
N ALA A 234 -64.06 -19.80 -8.18
CA ALA A 234 -65.50 -19.93 -7.96
C ALA A 234 -66.31 -19.97 -9.28
N LYS A 235 -65.91 -19.17 -10.28
CA LYS A 235 -66.56 -19.17 -11.60
C LYS A 235 -66.30 -20.47 -12.37
N TYR A 236 -65.09 -21.02 -12.29
CA TYR A 236 -64.75 -22.30 -12.91
C TYR A 236 -65.55 -23.46 -12.30
N GLU A 237 -65.61 -23.54 -10.97
CA GLU A 237 -66.42 -24.53 -10.27
C GLU A 237 -67.90 -24.46 -10.68
N THR A 238 -68.46 -23.25 -10.71
CA THR A 238 -69.86 -23.02 -11.11
C THR A 238 -70.12 -23.47 -12.55
N LEU A 239 -69.29 -23.03 -13.51
CA LEU A 239 -69.44 -23.40 -14.91
C LEU A 239 -69.22 -24.90 -15.16
N SER A 240 -68.29 -25.52 -14.45
CA SER A 240 -68.03 -26.95 -14.53
C SER A 240 -69.25 -27.75 -14.04
N ALA A 241 -69.85 -27.35 -12.92
CA ALA A 241 -71.04 -28.00 -12.39
C ALA A 241 -72.28 -27.80 -13.30
N GLU A 242 -72.45 -26.61 -13.89
CA GLU A 242 -73.51 -26.34 -14.86
C GLU A 242 -73.35 -27.18 -16.13
N LEU A 243 -72.13 -27.28 -16.66
CA LEU A 243 -71.82 -28.07 -17.84
C LEU A 243 -72.09 -29.56 -17.60
N GLU A 244 -71.72 -30.07 -16.44
CA GLU A 244 -71.96 -31.47 -16.08
C GLU A 244 -73.45 -31.79 -16.01
N ARG A 245 -74.26 -30.90 -15.41
CA ARG A 245 -75.73 -31.05 -15.39
C ARG A 245 -76.37 -30.99 -16.77
N LEU A 246 -75.77 -30.28 -17.74
CA LEU A 246 -76.26 -30.25 -19.12
C LEU A 246 -75.88 -31.53 -19.89
N LYS A 247 -74.68 -32.07 -19.66
CA LYS A 247 -74.20 -33.31 -20.30
C LYS A 247 -74.86 -34.56 -19.74
N SER A 248 -75.10 -34.57 -18.43
CA SER A 248 -75.68 -35.67 -17.67
C SER A 248 -76.86 -35.14 -16.85
N PRO A 249 -78.03 -34.88 -17.47
CA PRO A 249 -79.16 -34.32 -16.77
C PRO A 249 -79.62 -35.22 -15.62
N PRO A 250 -79.76 -34.68 -14.40
CA PRO A 250 -80.26 -35.45 -13.27
C PRO A 250 -81.73 -35.86 -13.50
N ASP A 251 -82.14 -37.00 -12.92
CA ASP A 251 -83.54 -37.43 -12.97
C ASP A 251 -84.40 -36.45 -12.16
N TYR A 252 -85.24 -35.69 -12.86
CA TYR A 252 -86.07 -34.66 -12.25
C TYR A 252 -87.08 -35.24 -11.25
N ARG A 253 -87.46 -36.53 -11.38
CA ARG A 253 -88.43 -37.18 -10.50
C ARG A 253 -87.91 -37.35 -9.08
N LEU A 254 -86.61 -37.60 -8.92
CA LEU A 254 -85.97 -37.70 -7.61
C LEU A 254 -85.97 -36.35 -6.89
N ALA A 255 -85.72 -35.26 -7.62
CA ALA A 255 -85.77 -33.92 -7.07
C ALA A 255 -87.21 -33.46 -6.78
N GLU A 256 -88.17 -33.83 -7.64
CA GLU A 256 -89.60 -33.63 -7.41
C GLU A 256 -90.06 -34.33 -6.11
N GLN A 257 -89.66 -35.59 -5.91
CA GLN A 257 -89.93 -36.34 -4.70
C GLN A 257 -89.26 -35.69 -3.46
N HIS A 258 -88.01 -35.23 -3.58
CA HIS A 258 -87.31 -34.53 -2.49
C HIS A 258 -88.12 -33.34 -1.96
N PHE A 259 -88.67 -32.51 -2.85
CA PHE A 259 -89.45 -31.35 -2.43
C PHE A 259 -90.86 -31.70 -1.94
N GLN A 260 -91.46 -32.80 -2.40
CA GLN A 260 -92.81 -33.23 -2.00
C GLN A 260 -92.84 -33.98 -0.66
N GLU A 261 -91.86 -34.85 -0.42
CA GLU A 261 -91.91 -35.84 0.67
C GLU A 261 -90.93 -35.54 1.81
N THR A 262 -89.89 -34.73 1.56
CA THR A 262 -88.87 -34.47 2.58
C THR A 262 -89.25 -33.28 3.43
N ASP A 263 -89.27 -33.42 4.76
CA ASP A 263 -89.50 -32.31 5.68
C ASP A 263 -88.20 -31.46 5.86
N PRO A 264 -88.21 -30.14 5.55
CA PRO A 264 -87.07 -29.25 5.81
C PRO A 264 -86.58 -29.27 7.26
N ALA A 265 -87.47 -29.49 8.23
CA ALA A 265 -87.10 -29.54 9.64
C ALA A 265 -86.25 -30.77 9.96
N ALA A 266 -86.59 -31.93 9.36
CA ALA A 266 -85.83 -33.17 9.52
C ALA A 266 -84.42 -33.09 8.92
N LEU A 267 -84.22 -32.30 7.86
CA LEU A 267 -82.91 -32.10 7.22
C LEU A 267 -81.99 -31.12 7.98
N LEU A 268 -82.56 -30.16 8.71
CA LEU A 268 -81.80 -29.19 9.50
C LEU A 268 -81.46 -29.69 10.92
N GLY A 269 -82.19 -30.68 11.43
CA GLY A 269 -81.98 -31.27 12.75
C GLY A 269 -82.06 -30.24 13.88
N GLU A 270 -81.16 -30.34 14.86
CA GLU A 270 -81.10 -29.45 16.04
C GLU A 270 -80.75 -27.98 15.69
N HIS A 271 -80.37 -27.70 14.44
CA HIS A 271 -79.96 -26.37 13.98
C HIS A 271 -81.06 -25.60 13.25
N ALA A 272 -82.31 -26.07 13.34
CA ALA A 272 -83.47 -25.47 12.69
C ALA A 272 -83.88 -24.15 13.37
N GLU A 273 -83.28 -23.03 12.96
CA GLU A 273 -83.72 -21.72 13.41
C GLU A 273 -85.17 -21.46 12.97
N PRO A 274 -86.11 -21.12 13.86
CA PRO A 274 -87.54 -21.03 13.54
C PRO A 274 -87.87 -20.06 12.39
N ARG A 275 -87.15 -18.93 12.31
CA ARG A 275 -87.34 -17.93 11.25
C ARG A 275 -86.82 -18.41 9.90
N PHE A 276 -85.65 -19.03 9.87
CA PHE A 276 -85.06 -19.62 8.67
C PHE A 276 -85.91 -20.78 8.14
N LEU A 277 -86.29 -21.71 9.03
CA LEU A 277 -87.12 -22.86 8.69
C LEU A 277 -88.47 -22.42 8.11
N LYS A 278 -89.14 -21.47 8.75
CA LYS A 278 -90.39 -20.89 8.23
C LYS A 278 -90.22 -20.37 6.81
N ARG A 279 -89.13 -19.63 6.56
CA ARG A 279 -88.84 -19.06 5.24
C ARG A 279 -88.61 -20.13 4.18
N VAL A 280 -87.88 -21.20 4.50
CA VAL A 280 -87.63 -22.34 3.59
C VAL A 280 -88.94 -23.08 3.28
N VAL A 281 -89.78 -23.33 4.29
CA VAL A 281 -91.08 -24.00 4.10
C VAL A 281 -92.00 -23.16 3.21
N GLU A 282 -92.04 -21.84 3.41
CA GLU A 282 -92.79 -20.91 2.54
C GLU A 282 -92.28 -20.95 1.10
N LEU A 283 -90.96 -20.95 0.90
CA LEU A 283 -90.33 -21.01 -0.41
C LEU A 283 -90.62 -22.33 -1.15
N ARG A 284 -90.59 -23.47 -0.43
CA ARG A 284 -90.98 -24.78 -0.99
C ARG A 284 -92.46 -24.85 -1.35
N LYS A 285 -93.34 -24.38 -0.45
CA LYS A 285 -94.79 -24.38 -0.68
C LYS A 285 -95.18 -23.51 -1.87
N ALA A 286 -94.59 -22.32 -1.97
CA ALA A 286 -94.80 -21.43 -3.12
C ALA A 286 -94.36 -22.12 -4.42
N MET A 287 -93.18 -22.76 -4.40
CA MET A 287 -92.65 -23.48 -5.55
C MET A 287 -93.55 -24.63 -6.01
N LEU A 288 -93.95 -25.54 -5.11
CA LEU A 288 -94.82 -26.67 -5.47
C LEU A 288 -96.22 -26.21 -5.90
N GLY A 289 -96.75 -25.17 -5.25
CA GLY A 289 -98.04 -24.55 -5.59
C GLY A 289 -98.06 -24.01 -7.01
N GLU A 290 -97.06 -23.22 -7.40
CA GLU A 290 -96.97 -22.66 -8.76
C GLU A 290 -96.62 -23.75 -9.79
N TYR A 291 -95.67 -24.64 -9.47
CA TYR A 291 -95.25 -25.73 -10.33
C TYR A 291 -96.39 -26.70 -10.72
N SER A 292 -97.32 -26.99 -9.81
CA SER A 292 -98.43 -27.92 -10.08
C SER A 292 -99.41 -27.45 -11.16
N TYR A 293 -99.55 -26.14 -11.36
CA TYR A 293 -100.49 -25.55 -12.33
C TYR A 293 -99.83 -24.71 -13.45
N ALA A 294 -98.50 -24.54 -13.43
CA ALA A 294 -97.79 -23.74 -14.43
C ALA A 294 -97.83 -24.35 -15.84
N GLY A 295 -98.24 -23.56 -16.83
CA GLY A 295 -98.17 -23.94 -18.25
C GLY A 295 -96.73 -24.07 -18.79
N ASN A 296 -95.75 -23.46 -18.13
CA ASN A 296 -94.32 -23.61 -18.40
C ASN A 296 -93.59 -23.93 -17.10
N LYS A 297 -93.61 -25.22 -16.72
CA LYS A 297 -93.01 -25.72 -15.47
C LYS A 297 -91.50 -25.42 -15.34
N PRO A 298 -90.67 -25.53 -16.39
CA PRO A 298 -89.26 -25.11 -16.32
C PRO A 298 -89.08 -23.63 -15.96
N LEU A 299 -89.90 -22.73 -16.52
CA LEU A 299 -89.83 -21.31 -16.22
C LEU A 299 -90.27 -21.00 -14.78
N ALA A 300 -91.31 -21.66 -14.27
CA ALA A 300 -91.73 -21.55 -12.88
C ALA A 300 -90.61 -21.99 -11.92
N LEU A 301 -89.98 -23.15 -12.16
CA LEU A 301 -88.84 -23.61 -11.36
C LEU A 301 -87.66 -22.64 -11.42
N ARG A 302 -87.38 -22.04 -12.59
CA ARG A 302 -86.34 -21.01 -12.74
C ARG A 302 -86.63 -19.75 -11.91
N ASN A 303 -87.88 -19.29 -11.88
CA ASN A 303 -88.28 -18.13 -11.07
C ASN A 303 -88.14 -18.43 -9.57
N HIS A 304 -88.50 -19.64 -9.13
CA HIS A 304 -88.27 -20.04 -7.74
C HIS A 304 -86.78 -20.20 -7.42
N LEU A 305 -85.99 -20.77 -8.32
CA LEU A 305 -84.54 -20.85 -8.15
C LEU A 305 -83.93 -19.46 -7.92
N PHE A 306 -84.38 -18.46 -8.67
CA PHE A 306 -83.97 -17.06 -8.45
C PHE A 306 -84.34 -16.57 -7.04
N ASN A 307 -85.57 -16.82 -6.57
CA ASN A 307 -86.01 -16.40 -5.23
C ASN A 307 -85.19 -17.07 -4.12
N TRP A 308 -84.86 -18.36 -4.27
CA TRP A 308 -84.01 -19.08 -3.33
C TRP A 308 -82.57 -18.54 -3.35
N GLN A 309 -82.03 -18.22 -4.53
CA GLN A 309 -80.72 -17.60 -4.67
C GLN A 309 -80.66 -16.19 -4.05
N GLN A 310 -81.74 -15.39 -4.12
CA GLN A 310 -81.80 -14.10 -3.41
C GLN A 310 -81.74 -14.30 -1.90
N PHE A 311 -82.48 -15.28 -1.37
CA PHE A 311 -82.41 -15.60 0.05
C PHE A 311 -81.02 -16.08 0.48
N LEU A 312 -80.34 -16.87 -0.36
CA LEU A 312 -78.94 -17.26 -0.12
C LEU A 312 -78.03 -16.03 -0.08
N LYS A 313 -78.17 -15.09 -1.02
CA LYS A 313 -77.37 -13.86 -1.05
C LYS A 313 -77.58 -12.98 0.18
N GLU A 314 -78.80 -12.92 0.72
CA GLU A 314 -79.09 -12.19 1.96
C GLU A 314 -78.30 -12.77 3.15
N LEU A 315 -78.29 -14.09 3.29
CA LEU A 315 -77.55 -14.78 4.34
C LEU A 315 -76.02 -14.71 4.13
N GLU A 316 -75.55 -14.78 2.89
CA GLU A 316 -74.13 -14.59 2.56
C GLU A 316 -73.68 -13.16 2.87
N LYS A 317 -74.52 -12.15 2.60
CA LYS A 317 -74.26 -10.76 2.96
C LYS A 317 -74.24 -10.57 4.47
N GLU A 318 -75.14 -11.23 5.21
CA GLU A 318 -75.13 -11.24 6.67
C GLU A 318 -73.80 -11.82 7.19
N ALA A 319 -73.39 -12.99 6.68
CA ALA A 319 -72.13 -13.64 7.07
C ALA A 319 -70.90 -12.79 6.75
N ALA A 320 -70.82 -12.18 5.57
CA ALA A 320 -69.73 -11.29 5.18
C ALA A 320 -69.67 -10.04 6.06
N THR A 321 -70.82 -9.47 6.41
CA THR A 321 -70.92 -8.31 7.32
C THR A 321 -70.40 -8.68 8.72
N LEU A 322 -70.81 -9.84 9.24
CA LEU A 322 -70.33 -10.35 10.53
C LEU A 322 -68.82 -10.61 10.53
N GLU A 323 -68.28 -11.16 9.45
CA GLU A 323 -66.84 -11.42 9.32
C GLU A 323 -66.01 -10.13 9.29
N VAL A 324 -66.44 -9.13 8.51
CA VAL A 324 -65.79 -7.81 8.48
C VAL A 324 -65.84 -7.16 9.86
N ASN A 325 -66.99 -7.24 10.55
CA ASN A 325 -67.14 -6.71 11.90
C ASN A 325 -66.19 -7.42 12.90
N LEU A 326 -66.10 -8.75 12.85
CA LEU A 326 -65.23 -9.53 13.74
C LEU A 326 -63.73 -9.30 13.49
N ARG A 327 -63.33 -9.07 12.23
CA ARG A 327 -61.96 -8.74 11.84
C ARG A 327 -61.54 -7.35 12.31
N ASN A 328 -62.47 -6.38 12.30
CA ASN A 328 -62.21 -5.00 12.67
C ASN A 328 -62.49 -4.69 14.15
N ALA A 329 -63.17 -5.59 14.87
CA ALA A 329 -63.52 -5.42 16.28
C ALA A 329 -62.33 -5.68 17.21
N ALA A 330 -62.17 -4.81 18.23
CA ALA A 330 -61.21 -5.02 19.30
C ALA A 330 -61.50 -6.30 20.11
N PRO A 331 -60.50 -6.89 20.81
CA PRO A 331 -60.66 -8.13 21.57
C PRO A 331 -61.78 -8.12 22.64
N GLY A 332 -62.20 -6.95 23.12
CA GLY A 332 -63.24 -6.79 24.16
C GLY A 332 -64.66 -6.46 23.65
N TRP A 333 -64.98 -6.64 22.36
CA TRP A 333 -66.31 -6.30 21.82
C TRP A 333 -67.41 -7.16 22.44
N SER A 334 -68.39 -6.54 23.10
CA SER A 334 -69.42 -7.22 23.90
C SER A 334 -70.31 -8.19 23.13
N ARG A 335 -70.44 -8.03 21.80
CA ARG A 335 -71.19 -8.93 20.92
C ARG A 335 -70.31 -9.93 20.17
N ARG A 336 -69.02 -10.05 20.51
CA ARG A 336 -68.08 -10.90 19.77
C ARG A 336 -68.48 -12.37 19.81
N ALA A 337 -68.74 -12.93 20.99
CA ALA A 337 -69.15 -14.33 21.15
C ALA A 337 -70.48 -14.63 20.45
N GLU A 338 -71.46 -13.72 20.56
CA GLU A 338 -72.76 -13.83 19.86
C GLU A 338 -72.58 -13.79 18.32
N SER A 339 -71.75 -12.87 17.82
CA SER A 339 -71.48 -12.72 16.38
C SER A 339 -70.67 -13.89 15.81
N GLU A 340 -69.72 -14.44 16.58
CA GLU A 340 -68.96 -15.65 16.23
C GLU A 340 -69.90 -16.86 16.18
N ALA A 341 -70.79 -17.01 17.16
CA ALA A 341 -71.81 -18.07 17.16
C ALA A 341 -72.78 -17.95 15.97
N ARG A 342 -73.26 -16.73 15.65
CA ARG A 342 -74.13 -16.48 14.50
C ARG A 342 -73.42 -16.73 13.18
N LEU A 343 -72.17 -16.28 13.03
CA LEU A 343 -71.36 -16.53 11.85
C LEU A 343 -71.11 -18.02 11.65
N ASN A 344 -70.82 -18.76 12.73
CA ASN A 344 -70.67 -20.21 12.68
C ASN A 344 -71.97 -20.90 12.27
N ALA A 345 -73.11 -20.51 12.85
CA ALA A 345 -74.42 -21.05 12.47
C ALA A 345 -74.75 -20.81 10.99
N LEU A 346 -74.49 -19.60 10.48
CA LEU A 346 -74.65 -19.27 9.07
C LEU A 346 -73.75 -20.15 8.19
N ARG A 347 -72.45 -20.24 8.50
CA ARG A 347 -71.45 -20.95 7.67
C ARG A 347 -71.61 -22.46 7.67
N GLN A 348 -71.81 -23.05 8.84
CA GLN A 348 -71.74 -24.50 9.00
C GLN A 348 -73.09 -25.18 8.72
N HIS A 349 -74.21 -24.47 8.92
CA HIS A 349 -75.53 -25.09 8.88
C HIS A 349 -76.46 -24.41 7.87
N LEU A 350 -76.76 -23.11 8.04
CA LEU A 350 -77.83 -22.46 7.28
C LEU A 350 -77.49 -22.27 5.79
N LEU A 351 -76.29 -21.77 5.49
CA LEU A 351 -75.81 -21.60 4.11
C LEU A 351 -75.59 -22.95 3.43
N VAL A 352 -75.05 -23.94 4.16
CA VAL A 352 -74.83 -25.30 3.63
C VAL A 352 -76.16 -25.94 3.25
N PHE A 353 -77.15 -25.88 4.14
CA PHE A 353 -78.49 -26.39 3.86
C PHE A 353 -79.14 -25.68 2.68
N LEU A 354 -79.13 -24.33 2.66
CA LEU A 354 -79.78 -23.58 1.59
C LEU A 354 -79.10 -23.81 0.24
N ARG A 355 -77.77 -23.95 0.20
CA ARG A 355 -77.03 -24.34 -1.01
C ARG A 355 -77.39 -25.74 -1.48
N SER A 356 -77.54 -26.70 -0.55
CA SER A 356 -77.99 -28.06 -0.87
C SER A 356 -79.40 -28.04 -1.49
N GLU A 357 -80.32 -27.29 -0.92
CA GLU A 357 -81.67 -27.15 -1.46
C GLU A 357 -81.70 -26.45 -2.82
N ILE A 358 -80.92 -25.39 -2.99
CA ILE A 358 -80.74 -24.73 -4.29
C ILE A 358 -80.14 -25.72 -5.30
N ALA A 359 -79.21 -26.58 -4.90
CA ALA A 359 -78.67 -27.62 -5.78
C ALA A 359 -79.75 -28.64 -6.18
N GLN A 360 -80.60 -29.08 -5.25
CA GLN A 360 -81.74 -29.96 -5.57
C GLN A 360 -82.73 -29.27 -6.50
N LEU A 361 -83.05 -28.00 -6.28
CA LEU A 361 -83.93 -27.22 -7.14
C LEU A 361 -83.32 -27.00 -8.53
N THR A 362 -82.00 -26.80 -8.59
CA THR A 362 -81.26 -26.69 -9.86
C THR A 362 -81.27 -28.02 -10.60
N ASN A 363 -81.12 -29.15 -9.91
CA ASN A 363 -81.25 -30.48 -10.50
C ASN A 363 -82.68 -30.72 -11.02
N PHE A 364 -83.69 -30.32 -10.25
CA PHE A 364 -85.10 -30.40 -10.67
C PHE A 364 -85.31 -29.62 -11.98
N GLN A 365 -84.86 -28.36 -12.01
CA GLN A 365 -84.99 -27.49 -13.16
C GLN A 365 -84.19 -28.00 -14.37
N ALA A 366 -82.97 -28.50 -14.17
CA ALA A 366 -82.13 -29.04 -15.23
C ALA A 366 -82.72 -30.32 -15.85
N GLY A 367 -83.11 -31.29 -15.02
CA GLY A 367 -83.70 -32.55 -15.48
C GLY A 367 -85.01 -32.35 -16.25
N LEU A 368 -85.86 -31.43 -15.77
CA LEU A 368 -87.11 -31.09 -16.44
C LEU A 368 -86.86 -30.31 -17.75
N SER A 369 -85.87 -29.40 -17.73
CA SER A 369 -85.52 -28.63 -18.93
C SER A 369 -84.97 -29.54 -20.04
N ALA A 370 -84.18 -30.56 -19.69
CA ALA A 370 -83.63 -31.53 -20.64
C ALA A 370 -84.69 -32.33 -21.40
N ILE A 371 -85.85 -32.60 -20.78
CA ILE A 371 -86.96 -33.32 -21.43
C ILE A 371 -87.84 -32.36 -22.26
N SER A 372 -87.93 -31.10 -21.85
CA SER A 372 -88.79 -30.08 -22.47
C SER A 372 -88.18 -29.33 -23.66
N ARG A 373 -86.84 -29.32 -23.80
CA ARG A 373 -86.13 -28.52 -24.82
C ARG A 373 -85.67 -29.37 -26.01
N PRO A 374 -85.61 -28.80 -27.24
CA PRO A 374 -85.01 -29.48 -28.38
C PRO A 374 -83.53 -29.77 -28.14
N GLN A 375 -83.09 -30.97 -28.52
CA GLN A 375 -81.70 -31.42 -28.38
C GLN A 375 -80.67 -30.43 -28.97
N ALA A 376 -80.99 -29.81 -30.10
CA ALA A 376 -80.13 -28.83 -30.77
C ALA A 376 -79.88 -27.56 -29.93
N GLU A 377 -80.83 -27.16 -29.07
CA GLU A 377 -80.65 -26.01 -28.18
C GLU A 377 -79.74 -26.36 -26.99
N ILE A 378 -79.86 -27.59 -26.47
CA ILE A 378 -79.02 -28.09 -25.38
C ILE A 378 -77.58 -28.22 -25.87
N GLU A 379 -77.34 -28.77 -27.06
CA GLU A 379 -76.02 -28.87 -27.67
C GLU A 379 -75.36 -27.50 -27.91
N LYS A 380 -76.14 -26.51 -28.35
CA LYS A 380 -75.66 -25.12 -28.51
C LYS A 380 -75.22 -24.51 -27.17
N GLU A 381 -75.97 -24.78 -26.10
CA GLU A 381 -75.66 -24.28 -24.76
C GLU A 381 -74.46 -25.00 -24.13
N ILE A 382 -74.35 -26.31 -24.31
CA ILE A 382 -73.16 -27.10 -23.95
C ILE A 382 -71.92 -26.49 -24.61
N LYS A 383 -71.96 -26.26 -25.94
CA LYS A 383 -70.82 -25.68 -26.67
C LYS A 383 -70.46 -24.27 -26.19
N ALA A 384 -71.45 -23.44 -25.87
CA ALA A 384 -71.22 -22.10 -25.34
C ALA A 384 -70.57 -22.14 -23.94
N LYS A 385 -71.04 -23.05 -23.07
CA LYS A 385 -70.50 -23.25 -21.71
C LYS A 385 -69.11 -23.87 -21.72
N GLU A 386 -68.82 -24.80 -22.64
CA GLU A 386 -67.48 -25.33 -22.86
C GLU A 386 -66.49 -24.23 -23.25
N GLN A 387 -66.87 -23.35 -24.18
CA GLN A 387 -66.04 -22.21 -24.58
C GLN A 387 -65.82 -21.22 -23.43
N GLU A 388 -66.84 -20.95 -22.62
CA GLU A 388 -66.71 -20.07 -21.45
C GLU A 388 -65.81 -20.70 -20.37
N LEU A 389 -66.02 -21.98 -20.05
CA LEU A 389 -65.22 -22.73 -19.10
C LEU A 389 -63.75 -22.77 -19.54
N GLN A 390 -63.50 -22.99 -20.84
CA GLN A 390 -62.15 -22.98 -21.41
C GLN A 390 -61.47 -21.61 -21.24
N LYS A 391 -62.19 -20.50 -21.44
CA LYS A 391 -61.65 -19.15 -21.22
C LYS A 391 -61.32 -18.89 -19.75
N VAL A 392 -62.20 -19.30 -18.83
CA VAL A 392 -61.95 -19.16 -17.38
C VAL A 392 -60.78 -20.05 -16.95
N HIS A 393 -60.70 -21.27 -17.46
CA HIS A 393 -59.59 -22.18 -17.22
C HIS A 393 -58.25 -21.61 -17.69
N GLN A 394 -58.23 -21.02 -18.89
CA GLN A 394 -57.03 -20.37 -19.41
C GLN A 394 -56.59 -19.20 -18.52
N ASN A 395 -57.53 -18.35 -18.09
CA ASN A 395 -57.22 -17.23 -17.18
C ASN A 395 -56.72 -17.72 -15.81
N LEU A 396 -57.33 -18.79 -15.27
CA LEU A 396 -56.86 -19.44 -14.04
C LEU A 396 -55.45 -19.98 -14.20
N SER A 397 -55.19 -20.71 -15.28
CA SER A 397 -53.87 -21.28 -15.56
C SER A 397 -52.79 -20.20 -15.63
N VAL A 398 -53.08 -19.05 -16.26
CA VAL A 398 -52.14 -17.92 -16.36
C VAL A 398 -51.88 -17.31 -14.98
N LEU A 399 -52.93 -16.98 -14.22
CA LEU A 399 -52.76 -16.35 -12.90
C LEU A 399 -52.14 -17.27 -11.85
N CYS A 400 -52.43 -18.58 -11.91
CA CYS A 400 -51.75 -19.58 -11.07
C CYS A 400 -50.26 -19.66 -11.40
N ALA A 401 -49.90 -19.73 -12.69
CA ALA A 401 -48.50 -19.75 -13.11
C ALA A 401 -47.75 -18.47 -12.68
N GLU A 402 -48.38 -17.30 -12.80
CA GLU A 402 -47.80 -16.03 -12.32
C GLU A 402 -47.64 -16.01 -10.80
N ARG A 403 -48.64 -16.47 -10.03
CA ARG A 403 -48.53 -16.59 -8.57
C ARG A 403 -47.38 -17.51 -8.18
N ASP A 404 -47.29 -18.68 -8.79
CA ASP A 404 -46.26 -19.68 -8.47
C ASP A 404 -44.85 -19.16 -8.81
N ALA A 405 -44.71 -18.42 -9.92
CA ALA A 405 -43.48 -17.71 -10.26
C ALA A 405 -43.10 -16.65 -9.21
N LEU A 406 -44.06 -15.85 -8.73
CA LEU A 406 -43.83 -14.86 -7.67
C LEU A 406 -43.50 -15.50 -6.32
N GLN A 407 -44.12 -16.64 -5.99
CA GLN A 407 -43.79 -17.42 -4.78
C GLN A 407 -42.37 -18.00 -4.86
N LYS A 408 -41.97 -18.52 -6.03
CA LYS A 408 -40.61 -18.98 -6.26
C LYS A 408 -39.59 -17.84 -6.11
N GLU A 409 -39.87 -16.68 -6.70
CA GLU A 409 -39.01 -15.49 -6.59
C GLU A 409 -38.92 -14.97 -5.14
N LEU A 410 -39.99 -15.10 -4.36
CA LEU A 410 -39.99 -14.78 -2.93
C LEU A 410 -39.07 -15.74 -2.17
N ALA A 411 -39.17 -17.04 -2.43
CA ALA A 411 -38.31 -18.05 -1.81
C ALA A 411 -36.82 -17.84 -2.18
N GLU A 412 -36.53 -17.48 -3.43
CA GLU A 412 -35.17 -17.11 -3.87
C GLU A 412 -34.65 -15.86 -3.13
N SER A 413 -35.49 -14.83 -2.99
CA SER A 413 -35.14 -13.63 -2.22
C SER A 413 -34.89 -13.94 -0.74
N GLU A 414 -35.69 -14.83 -0.14
CA GLU A 414 -35.51 -15.28 1.24
C GLU A 414 -34.24 -16.12 1.42
N ALA A 415 -33.89 -16.95 0.44
CA ALA A 415 -32.65 -17.72 0.46
C ALA A 415 -31.42 -16.81 0.44
N ILE A 416 -31.40 -15.75 -0.38
CA ILE A 416 -30.32 -14.76 -0.40
C ILE A 416 -30.19 -14.04 0.95
N LEU A 417 -31.32 -13.69 1.56
CA LEU A 417 -31.35 -13.04 2.89
C LEU A 417 -30.88 -13.97 4.02
N ALA A 418 -30.94 -15.29 3.82
CA ALA A 418 -30.50 -16.30 4.79
C ALA A 418 -29.03 -16.69 4.64
N ILE A 419 -28.30 -16.17 3.65
CA ILE A 419 -26.86 -16.43 3.47
C ILE A 419 -26.11 -15.94 4.71
N ASP A 420 -25.38 -16.86 5.36
CA ASP A 420 -24.47 -16.55 6.46
C ASP A 420 -23.24 -15.79 5.94
N GLU A 421 -22.94 -14.65 6.57
CA GLU A 421 -21.82 -13.80 6.16
C GLU A 421 -20.48 -14.52 6.33
N THR A 422 -20.29 -15.30 7.40
CA THR A 422 -19.02 -15.98 7.66
C THR A 422 -18.76 -17.08 6.61
N ALA A 423 -19.79 -17.87 6.28
CA ALA A 423 -19.74 -18.85 5.20
C ALA A 423 -19.47 -18.17 3.85
N TRP A 424 -20.19 -17.11 3.53
CA TRP A 424 -20.00 -16.35 2.28
C TRP A 424 -18.58 -15.79 2.15
N LEU A 425 -18.01 -15.28 3.24
CA LEU A 425 -16.66 -14.68 3.25
C LEU A 425 -15.53 -15.72 3.30
N SER A 426 -15.81 -16.97 3.66
CA SER A 426 -14.81 -18.05 3.72
C SER A 426 -14.77 -18.93 2.47
N GLU A 427 -15.81 -18.92 1.64
CA GLU A 427 -15.87 -19.76 0.42
C GLU A 427 -15.22 -19.08 -0.79
N TYR A 428 -14.09 -19.57 -1.28
CA TYR A 428 -13.48 -19.03 -2.49
C TYR A 428 -14.24 -19.47 -3.75
N GLN A 429 -14.80 -18.50 -4.47
CA GLN A 429 -15.45 -18.71 -5.77
C GLN A 429 -14.59 -18.11 -6.89
N PRO A 430 -14.02 -18.94 -7.79
CA PRO A 430 -13.24 -18.44 -8.92
C PRO A 430 -14.05 -17.53 -9.85
N SER A 431 -13.56 -16.31 -10.09
CA SER A 431 -14.16 -15.37 -11.04
C SER A 431 -13.51 -15.48 -12.42
N GLY A 432 -13.92 -16.48 -13.18
CA GLY A 432 -13.50 -16.66 -14.57
C GLY A 432 -12.13 -17.34 -14.75
N ALA A 433 -11.58 -17.26 -15.97
CA ALA A 433 -10.34 -17.93 -16.33
C ALA A 433 -9.11 -17.23 -15.74
N ILE A 434 -8.20 -18.00 -15.16
CA ILE A 434 -6.94 -17.49 -14.62
C ILE A 434 -5.94 -17.24 -15.75
N THR A 435 -5.33 -16.06 -15.71
CA THR A 435 -4.34 -15.59 -16.69
C THR A 435 -2.91 -15.80 -16.21
N ALA A 436 -1.95 -15.90 -17.13
CA ALA A 436 -0.53 -15.94 -16.81
C ALA A 436 -0.08 -14.73 -15.95
N LYS A 437 -0.69 -13.55 -16.20
CA LYS A 437 -0.47 -12.34 -15.40
C LYS A 437 -0.85 -12.52 -13.93
N GLN A 438 -2.00 -13.14 -13.65
CA GLN A 438 -2.44 -13.42 -12.27
C GLN A 438 -1.51 -14.42 -11.57
N ILE A 439 -1.04 -15.44 -12.29
CA ILE A 439 -0.11 -16.42 -11.74
C ILE A 439 1.25 -15.78 -11.44
N ALA A 440 1.79 -14.99 -12.37
CA ALA A 440 3.06 -14.28 -12.17
C ALA A 440 3.00 -13.36 -10.95
N ARG A 441 1.90 -12.61 -10.77
CA ARG A 441 1.67 -11.79 -9.56
C ARG A 441 1.66 -12.64 -8.28
N ALA A 442 0.96 -13.76 -8.29
CA ALA A 442 0.91 -14.66 -7.13
C ALA A 442 2.29 -15.22 -6.78
N LYS A 443 3.10 -15.58 -7.79
CA LYS A 443 4.47 -16.07 -7.62
C LYS A 443 5.43 -15.01 -7.07
N VAL A 444 5.28 -13.76 -7.51
CA VAL A 444 6.02 -12.63 -6.94
C VAL A 444 5.65 -12.42 -5.47
N GLU A 445 4.37 -12.49 -5.13
CA GLU A 445 3.93 -12.30 -3.75
C GLU A 445 4.38 -13.47 -2.85
N GLU A 446 4.32 -14.71 -3.34
CA GLU A 446 4.89 -15.89 -2.67
C GLU A 446 6.40 -15.68 -2.38
N TYR A 447 7.15 -15.19 -3.37
CA TYR A 447 8.56 -14.88 -3.20
C TYR A 447 8.77 -13.74 -2.19
N ARG A 448 8.00 -12.65 -2.25
CA ARG A 448 8.05 -11.55 -1.27
C ARG A 448 7.82 -12.05 0.15
N MET A 449 6.77 -12.85 0.37
CA MET A 449 6.45 -13.43 1.67
C MET A 449 7.60 -14.30 2.21
N SER A 450 8.30 -15.03 1.32
CA SER A 450 9.47 -15.82 1.72
C SER A 450 10.66 -14.99 2.23
N LEU A 451 10.68 -13.68 1.95
CA LEU A 451 11.72 -12.74 2.39
C LEU A 451 11.36 -11.99 3.68
N GLU A 452 10.09 -11.87 4.06
CA GLU A 452 9.63 -11.00 5.17
C GLU A 452 10.26 -11.32 6.53
N HIS A 453 10.66 -12.57 6.76
CA HIS A 453 11.25 -13.02 8.02
C HIS A 453 12.78 -13.09 8.01
N LYS A 454 13.42 -12.69 6.90
CA LYS A 454 14.87 -12.75 6.74
C LYS A 454 15.53 -11.48 7.25
N ASN A 455 16.62 -11.65 7.99
CA ASN A 455 17.44 -10.52 8.45
C ASN A 455 18.40 -10.03 7.35
N SER A 456 19.07 -8.89 7.60
CA SER A 456 19.99 -8.28 6.64
C SER A 456 21.12 -9.20 6.13
N GLN A 457 21.63 -10.13 6.93
CA GLN A 457 22.69 -11.06 6.54
C GLN A 457 22.15 -12.14 5.61
N GLU A 458 20.99 -12.71 5.93
CA GLU A 458 20.34 -13.73 5.09
C GLU A 458 19.94 -13.15 3.71
N LEU A 459 19.43 -11.91 3.70
CA LEU A 459 19.11 -11.21 2.46
C LEU A 459 20.37 -10.90 1.63
N LEU A 460 21.44 -10.46 2.29
CA LEU A 460 22.73 -10.21 1.63
C LEU A 460 23.29 -11.48 1.00
N GLU A 461 23.18 -12.62 1.68
CA GLU A 461 23.59 -13.92 1.18
C GLU A 461 22.82 -14.31 -0.08
N MET A 462 21.49 -14.16 -0.08
CA MET A 462 20.66 -14.42 -1.26
C MET A 462 21.01 -13.49 -2.44
N VAL A 463 21.39 -12.23 -2.17
CA VAL A 463 21.86 -11.30 -3.20
C VAL A 463 23.19 -11.78 -3.80
N VAL A 464 24.14 -12.20 -2.96
CA VAL A 464 25.43 -12.75 -3.40
C VAL A 464 25.22 -14.02 -4.22
N GLU A 465 24.38 -14.95 -3.76
CA GLU A 465 24.03 -16.17 -4.50
C GLU A 465 23.52 -15.86 -5.91
N ARG A 466 22.69 -14.82 -6.05
CA ARG A 466 22.21 -14.38 -7.36
C ARG A 466 23.30 -13.81 -8.25
N PHE A 467 24.21 -13.00 -7.70
CA PHE A 467 25.39 -12.51 -8.44
C PHE A 467 26.33 -13.64 -8.88
N LEU A 468 26.46 -14.69 -8.06
CA LEU A 468 27.26 -15.86 -8.40
C LEU A 468 26.60 -16.74 -9.47
N ALA A 469 25.28 -16.87 -9.42
CA ALA A 469 24.52 -17.64 -10.41
C ALA A 469 24.47 -16.95 -11.79
N GLU A 470 24.40 -15.62 -11.82
CA GLU A 470 24.22 -14.83 -13.05
C GLU A 470 25.22 -13.65 -13.15
N PRO A 471 26.55 -13.89 -13.14
CA PRO A 471 27.55 -12.84 -12.98
C PRO A 471 27.56 -11.80 -14.11
N GLU A 472 27.20 -12.19 -15.33
CA GLU A 472 27.17 -11.29 -16.50
C GLU A 472 25.90 -10.43 -16.56
N ARG A 473 24.85 -10.84 -15.85
CA ARG A 473 23.56 -10.13 -15.84
C ARG A 473 23.66 -8.81 -15.09
N PHE A 474 24.48 -8.77 -14.04
CA PHE A 474 24.62 -7.61 -13.16
C PHE A 474 25.98 -6.95 -13.37
N PRO A 475 26.04 -5.72 -13.91
CA PRO A 475 27.30 -4.99 -14.02
C PRO A 475 28.01 -4.85 -12.67
N LEU A 476 29.34 -4.87 -12.67
CA LEU A 476 30.13 -4.82 -11.45
C LEU A 476 29.85 -3.59 -10.58
N TRP A 477 29.61 -2.42 -11.21
CA TRP A 477 29.21 -1.23 -10.48
C TRP A 477 27.89 -1.45 -9.73
N LEU A 478 26.93 -2.16 -10.31
CA LEU A 478 25.64 -2.44 -9.67
C LEU A 478 25.82 -3.42 -8.51
N GLN A 479 26.64 -4.47 -8.69
CA GLN A 479 26.98 -5.40 -7.60
C GLN A 479 27.58 -4.64 -6.42
N TYR A 480 28.57 -3.78 -6.67
CA TYR A 480 29.19 -2.95 -5.65
C TYR A 480 28.17 -2.06 -4.93
N MET A 481 27.34 -1.34 -5.68
CA MET A 481 26.37 -0.41 -5.10
C MET A 481 25.31 -1.14 -4.28
N VAL A 482 24.83 -2.31 -4.74
CA VAL A 482 23.84 -3.10 -3.99
C VAL A 482 24.42 -3.61 -2.68
N ILE A 483 25.66 -4.11 -2.66
CA ILE A 483 26.30 -4.62 -1.43
C ILE A 483 26.61 -3.48 -0.45
N HIS A 484 27.18 -2.38 -0.95
CA HIS A 484 27.80 -1.35 -0.11
C HIS A 484 26.90 -0.15 0.20
N PHE A 485 25.90 0.15 -0.62
CA PHE A 485 25.05 1.34 -0.46
C PHE A 485 23.59 1.03 -0.12
N SER A 486 23.09 -0.19 -0.36
CA SER A 486 21.69 -0.53 -0.06
C SER A 486 21.33 -0.29 1.40
N GLY A 487 20.33 0.57 1.61
CA GLY A 487 19.82 0.98 2.91
C GLY A 487 20.57 2.14 3.57
N MET A 488 21.67 2.62 2.98
CA MET A 488 22.44 3.76 3.49
C MET A 488 21.56 5.01 3.56
N ARG A 489 21.75 5.88 4.56
CA ARG A 489 20.97 7.12 4.70
C ARG A 489 21.20 8.10 3.54
N TYR A 490 20.12 8.74 3.11
CA TYR A 490 20.18 9.86 2.17
C TYR A 490 20.51 11.16 2.92
N ARG A 491 21.78 11.57 2.82
CA ARG A 491 22.34 12.83 3.35
C ARG A 491 23.69 13.07 2.68
N SER A 492 24.12 14.32 2.52
CA SER A 492 25.37 14.59 1.79
C SER A 492 26.58 13.91 2.44
N ALA A 493 27.43 13.32 1.60
CA ALA A 493 28.73 12.76 1.92
C ALA A 493 29.71 13.81 2.44
N HIS A 494 29.38 15.09 2.34
CA HIS A 494 30.20 16.18 2.86
C HIS A 494 30.53 15.98 4.35
N GLY A 495 31.82 16.06 4.66
CA GLY A 495 32.35 15.84 6.01
C GLY A 495 32.19 14.41 6.53
N SER A 496 31.91 13.43 5.67
CA SER A 496 31.88 12.01 6.04
C SER A 496 33.25 11.34 5.95
N TRP A 497 34.20 11.92 5.22
CA TRP A 497 35.59 11.46 5.13
C TRP A 497 36.56 12.65 5.21
N ALA A 498 37.74 12.43 5.79
CA ALA A 498 38.86 13.35 5.76
C ALA A 498 40.19 12.58 5.70
N SER A 499 41.17 13.14 4.98
CA SER A 499 42.42 12.46 4.67
C SER A 499 43.26 12.16 5.93
N PRO A 500 43.56 10.88 6.22
CA PRO A 500 44.46 10.49 7.31
C PRO A 500 45.86 11.09 7.17
N ARG A 501 46.37 11.13 5.93
CA ARG A 501 47.69 11.72 5.62
C ARG A 501 47.72 13.21 5.96
N ASP A 502 46.67 13.94 5.60
CA ASP A 502 46.56 15.38 5.89
C ASP A 502 46.51 15.65 7.40
N LEU A 503 45.83 14.81 8.19
CA LEU A 503 45.85 14.92 9.65
C LEU A 503 47.27 14.76 10.20
N LEU A 504 48.00 13.72 9.76
CA LEU A 504 49.38 13.49 10.19
C LEU A 504 50.31 14.66 9.83
N ILE A 505 50.16 15.24 8.63
CA ILE A 505 50.92 16.44 8.22
C ILE A 505 50.64 17.61 9.17
N ARG A 506 49.37 17.85 9.54
CA ARG A 506 48.99 18.97 10.41
C ARG A 506 49.49 18.79 11.84
N LEU A 507 49.35 17.59 12.40
CA LEU A 507 49.88 17.24 13.71
C LEU A 507 51.39 17.40 13.75
N HIS A 508 52.08 16.94 12.70
CA HIS A 508 53.53 17.12 12.58
C HIS A 508 53.92 18.59 12.44
N SER A 509 53.21 19.36 11.61
CA SER A 509 53.49 20.79 11.38
C SER A 509 53.38 21.59 12.68
N ALA A 510 52.31 21.38 13.45
CA ALA A 510 52.11 22.05 14.73
C ALA A 510 53.20 21.66 15.76
N LYS A 511 53.55 20.37 15.83
CA LYS A 511 54.64 19.89 16.68
C LYS A 511 55.98 20.54 16.31
N MET A 512 56.33 20.57 15.01
CA MET A 512 57.58 21.17 14.55
C MET A 512 57.62 22.67 14.75
N GLU A 513 56.50 23.37 14.55
CA GLU A 513 56.42 24.81 14.82
C GLU A 513 56.70 25.09 16.30
N LYS A 514 56.06 24.38 17.21
CA LYS A 514 56.27 24.52 18.66
C LYS A 514 57.70 24.19 19.08
N GLU A 515 58.24 23.07 18.60
CA GLU A 515 59.62 22.66 18.89
C GLU A 515 60.62 23.68 18.38
N LEU A 516 60.49 24.13 17.12
CA LEU A 516 61.42 25.08 16.55
C LEU A 516 61.27 26.47 17.16
N GLN A 517 60.07 26.93 17.52
CA GLN A 517 59.86 28.21 18.22
C GLN A 517 60.55 28.25 19.60
N ALA A 518 60.60 27.13 20.31
CA ALA A 518 61.24 27.03 21.62
C ALA A 518 62.78 27.09 21.58
N LEU A 519 63.40 26.95 20.41
CA LEU A 519 64.86 26.92 20.27
C LEU A 519 65.47 28.32 20.17
N SER A 520 66.72 28.42 20.65
CA SER A 520 67.56 29.60 20.43
C SER A 520 68.00 29.70 18.96
N ASP A 521 68.43 30.89 18.53
CA ASP A 521 68.93 31.08 17.16
C ASP A 521 70.23 30.30 16.89
N GLU A 522 71.03 30.05 17.93
CA GLU A 522 72.23 29.19 17.85
C GLU A 522 71.84 27.73 17.60
N ASP A 523 70.82 27.22 18.28
CA ASP A 523 70.32 25.86 18.08
C ASP A 523 69.68 25.68 16.71
N ILE A 524 68.96 26.70 16.23
CA ILE A 524 68.44 26.72 14.85
C ILE A 524 69.59 26.66 13.84
N GLN A 525 70.67 27.44 14.05
CA GLN A 525 71.85 27.37 13.20
C GLN A 525 72.49 25.98 13.19
N LYS A 526 72.66 25.35 14.36
CA LYS A 526 73.19 23.98 14.47
C LYS A 526 72.31 22.98 13.72
N ARG A 527 70.99 23.06 13.87
CA ARG A 527 70.04 22.20 13.15
C ARG A 527 70.06 22.42 11.63
N CYS A 528 70.14 23.67 11.18
CA CYS A 528 70.29 23.99 9.75
C CYS A 528 71.58 23.39 9.18
N GLN A 529 72.71 23.50 9.89
CA GLN A 529 73.98 22.96 9.45
C GLN A 529 73.94 21.43 9.34
N ALA A 530 73.41 20.75 10.36
CA ALA A 530 73.20 19.31 10.34
C ALA A 530 72.30 18.87 9.17
N ARG A 531 71.23 19.63 8.88
CA ARG A 531 70.36 19.35 7.73
C ARG A 531 71.07 19.56 6.40
N ILE A 532 71.86 20.61 6.23
CA ILE A 532 72.64 20.83 5.00
C ILE A 532 73.55 19.61 4.74
N GLU A 533 74.26 19.13 5.76
CA GLU A 533 75.16 17.98 5.66
C GLU A 533 74.45 16.70 5.21
N MET A 534 73.22 16.47 5.68
CA MET A 534 72.40 15.32 5.25
C MET A 534 72.03 15.37 3.76
N TYR A 535 71.91 16.57 3.16
CA TYR A 535 71.55 16.73 1.74
C TYR A 535 72.76 16.87 0.80
N THR A 536 73.92 17.30 1.29
CA THR A 536 75.12 17.53 0.46
C THR A 536 76.09 16.34 0.43
N THR A 537 75.97 15.40 1.36
CA THR A 537 76.80 14.18 1.42
C THR A 537 75.96 12.93 1.12
N ALA A 538 76.59 11.83 0.70
CA ALA A 538 75.94 10.50 0.62
C ALA A 538 75.70 9.94 2.04
N HIS A 539 74.92 10.69 2.83
CA HIS A 539 74.69 10.42 4.24
C HIS A 539 73.77 9.19 4.41
N PRO A 540 74.05 8.25 5.33
CA PRO A 540 73.24 7.04 5.53
C PRO A 540 71.76 7.33 5.88
N ASN A 541 71.48 8.46 6.53
CA ASN A 541 70.15 8.88 6.97
C ASN A 541 69.55 10.00 6.10
N ARG A 542 69.88 10.03 4.81
CA ARG A 542 69.39 11.07 3.88
C ARG A 542 67.85 10.97 3.75
N PRO A 543 67.10 12.09 3.88
CA PRO A 543 65.63 12.05 3.78
C PRO A 543 65.16 11.66 2.38
N GLY A 544 64.02 10.97 2.28
CA GLY A 544 63.47 10.52 0.98
C GLY A 544 63.22 11.66 -0.02
N LEU A 545 62.86 12.86 0.48
CA LEU A 545 62.69 14.06 -0.34
C LEU A 545 63.95 14.42 -1.17
N ALA A 546 65.14 14.03 -0.71
CA ALA A 546 66.39 14.30 -1.40
C ALA A 546 66.51 13.58 -2.76
N ASP A 547 65.79 12.48 -2.92
CA ASP A 547 65.77 11.64 -4.11
C ASP A 547 64.45 11.75 -4.90
N ALA A 548 63.59 12.71 -4.53
CA ALA A 548 62.31 12.95 -5.19
C ALA A 548 62.51 13.19 -6.70
N PRO A 549 61.91 12.38 -7.59
CA PRO A 549 62.08 12.56 -9.03
C PRO A 549 61.34 13.79 -9.56
N GLU A 550 60.28 14.22 -8.89
CA GLU A 550 59.35 15.25 -9.35
C GLU A 550 59.96 16.66 -9.29
N LYS A 551 59.78 17.42 -10.37
CA LYS A 551 60.30 18.79 -10.48
C LYS A 551 59.77 19.70 -9.37
N THR A 552 58.50 19.57 -9.00
CA THR A 552 57.87 20.36 -7.94
C THR A 552 58.58 20.19 -6.59
N TRP A 553 58.96 18.96 -6.25
CA TRP A 553 59.69 18.65 -5.03
C TRP A 553 61.14 19.12 -5.08
N LYS A 554 61.81 18.96 -6.22
CA LYS A 554 63.18 19.48 -6.43
C LYS A 554 63.24 21.00 -6.29
N ASP A 555 62.29 21.72 -6.88
CA ASP A 555 62.22 23.19 -6.83
C ASP A 555 61.98 23.67 -5.38
N LYS A 556 61.04 23.05 -4.65
CA LYS A 556 60.79 23.33 -3.23
C LYS A 556 62.03 23.05 -2.38
N LEU A 557 62.66 21.89 -2.56
CA LEU A 557 63.86 21.51 -1.83
C LEU A 557 65.00 22.51 -2.07
N ALA A 558 65.24 22.93 -3.31
CA ALA A 558 66.25 23.94 -3.63
C ALA A 558 65.98 25.28 -2.93
N LEU A 559 64.72 25.73 -2.92
CA LEU A 559 64.29 26.94 -2.21
C LEU A 559 64.54 26.83 -0.69
N HIS A 560 64.17 25.70 -0.09
CA HIS A 560 64.37 25.45 1.34
C HIS A 560 65.85 25.40 1.71
N LEU A 561 66.66 24.70 0.91
CA LEU A 561 68.12 24.61 1.09
C LEU A 561 68.80 25.98 0.96
N GLN A 562 68.31 26.86 0.09
CA GLN A 562 68.76 28.25 0.01
C GLN A 562 68.39 29.03 1.27
N GLY A 563 67.16 28.87 1.76
CA GLY A 563 66.66 29.55 2.96
C GLY A 563 67.39 29.16 4.25
N ILE A 564 67.72 27.87 4.44
CA ILE A 564 68.47 27.41 5.63
C ILE A 564 69.94 27.85 5.61
N LYS A 565 70.49 28.22 4.43
CA LYS A 565 71.84 28.81 4.25
C LYS A 565 71.85 30.33 4.43
N ALA A 566 70.71 30.97 4.63
CA ALA A 566 70.64 32.42 4.79
C ALA A 566 71.29 32.90 6.11
N ASN A 567 71.79 34.13 6.13
CA ASN A 567 72.42 34.70 7.33
C ASN A 567 71.41 35.08 8.43
N GLY A 568 70.15 35.34 8.07
CA GLY A 568 69.12 35.80 9.00
C GLY A 568 68.49 34.65 9.82
N PRO A 569 68.41 34.74 11.17
CA PRO A 569 67.85 33.68 12.01
C PRO A 569 66.36 33.41 11.74
N LYS A 570 65.56 34.47 11.50
CA LYS A 570 64.14 34.34 11.12
C LYS A 570 63.95 33.55 9.82
N THR A 571 64.77 33.86 8.80
CA THR A 571 64.73 33.18 7.50
C THR A 571 65.14 31.71 7.63
N ARG A 572 66.20 31.43 8.38
CA ARG A 572 66.64 30.05 8.65
C ARG A 572 65.57 29.23 9.36
N ARG A 573 64.94 29.80 10.40
CA ARG A 573 63.87 29.14 11.15
C ARG A 573 62.68 28.81 10.26
N ALA A 574 62.22 29.78 9.45
CA ALA A 574 61.12 29.58 8.51
C ALA A 574 61.45 28.51 7.44
N ALA A 575 62.66 28.55 6.87
CA ALA A 575 63.09 27.57 5.87
C ALA A 575 63.29 26.17 6.46
N LEU A 576 63.81 26.07 7.69
CA LEU A 576 63.97 24.78 8.38
C LEU A 576 62.62 24.15 8.74
N LEU A 577 61.65 24.97 9.18
CA LEU A 577 60.28 24.53 9.41
C LEU A 577 59.65 24.03 8.11
N ALA A 578 59.73 24.82 7.03
CA ALA A 578 59.18 24.45 5.73
C ALA A 578 59.83 23.18 5.16
N LEU A 579 61.15 23.04 5.27
CA LEU A 579 61.88 21.83 4.87
C LEU A 579 61.39 20.60 5.64
N THR A 580 61.30 20.69 6.96
CA THR A 580 60.91 19.54 7.80
C THR A 580 59.46 19.13 7.54
N ILE A 581 58.56 20.10 7.32
CA ILE A 581 57.17 19.83 6.93
C ILE A 581 57.11 19.16 5.55
N ASP A 582 57.87 19.65 4.57
CA ASP A 582 57.86 19.10 3.21
C ASP A 582 58.55 17.72 3.13
N GLU A 583 59.57 17.45 3.96
CA GLU A 583 60.13 16.10 4.15
C GLU A 583 59.04 15.12 4.59
N ARG A 584 58.31 15.48 5.65
CA ARG A 584 57.24 14.63 6.17
C ARG A 584 56.06 14.51 5.21
N ARG A 585 55.72 15.58 4.49
CA ARG A 585 54.68 15.57 3.46
C ARG A 585 55.04 14.63 2.33
N TYR A 586 56.29 14.66 1.86
CA TYR A 586 56.76 13.75 0.83
C TYR A 586 56.65 12.29 1.29
N GLU A 587 57.10 11.96 2.50
CA GLU A 587 56.94 10.61 3.07
C GLU A 587 55.48 10.17 3.13
N LEU A 588 54.58 11.03 3.63
CA LEU A 588 53.16 10.71 3.78
C LEU A 588 52.43 10.58 2.44
N GLU A 589 52.82 11.33 1.41
CA GLU A 589 52.29 11.19 0.05
C GLU A 589 52.64 9.83 -0.58
N GLN A 590 53.74 9.20 -0.15
CA GLN A 590 54.13 7.84 -0.59
C GLN A 590 53.47 6.72 0.23
N MET A 591 52.96 7.01 1.43
CA MET A 591 52.29 5.99 2.27
C MET A 591 50.93 5.62 1.70
N SER A 592 50.50 4.35 1.84
CA SER A 592 49.12 3.95 1.59
C SER A 592 48.17 4.57 2.62
N GLU A 593 46.86 4.56 2.34
CA GLU A 593 45.88 5.11 3.30
C GLU A 593 45.86 4.26 4.58
N GLU A 594 45.98 2.93 4.47
CA GLU A 594 46.09 2.00 5.60
C GLU A 594 47.30 2.29 6.45
N GLN A 595 48.48 2.50 5.83
CA GLN A 595 49.69 2.83 6.58
C GLN A 595 49.53 4.13 7.37
N ALA A 596 48.85 5.14 6.79
CA ALA A 596 48.54 6.38 7.49
C ALA A 596 47.51 6.16 8.62
N LEU A 597 46.49 5.34 8.40
CA LEU A 597 45.50 4.98 9.43
C LEU A 597 46.15 4.21 10.60
N GLU A 598 47.03 3.26 10.31
CA GLU A 598 47.80 2.51 11.31
C GLU A 598 48.69 3.44 12.14
N GLU A 599 49.29 4.47 11.52
CA GLU A 599 50.07 5.46 12.27
C GLU A 599 49.19 6.30 13.20
N ILE A 600 48.03 6.76 12.75
CA ILE A 600 47.04 7.45 13.59
C ILE A 600 46.56 6.54 14.72
N GLU A 601 46.33 5.26 14.43
CA GLU A 601 45.89 4.28 15.42
C GLU A 601 46.95 4.02 16.49
N ARG A 602 48.24 3.96 16.13
CA ARG A 602 49.34 3.93 17.10
C ARG A 602 49.39 5.17 18.00
N MET A 603 48.83 6.29 17.55
CA MET A 603 48.72 7.53 18.32
C MET A 603 47.42 7.63 19.15
N LYS A 604 46.53 6.62 19.13
CA LYS A 604 45.23 6.65 19.80
C LYS A 604 45.29 7.18 21.24
N ASP A 605 46.19 6.64 22.04
CA ASP A 605 46.31 6.97 23.47
C ASP A 605 46.89 8.38 23.73
N THR A 606 47.36 9.06 22.68
CA THR A 606 47.81 10.47 22.76
C THR A 606 46.66 11.46 22.57
N PHE A 607 45.50 11.00 22.09
CA PHE A 607 44.34 11.85 21.87
C PHE A 607 43.36 11.78 23.05
N PRO A 608 42.77 12.92 23.47
CA PRO A 608 41.61 12.88 24.35
C PRO A 608 40.44 12.18 23.65
N ALA A 609 39.51 11.62 24.44
CA ALA A 609 38.39 10.82 23.92
C ALA A 609 37.59 11.53 22.82
N TRP A 610 37.30 12.83 23.00
CA TRP A 610 36.57 13.63 22.00
C TRP A 610 37.31 13.74 20.66
N ALA A 611 38.64 13.87 20.69
CA ALA A 611 39.47 14.01 19.49
C ALA A 611 39.55 12.69 18.74
N TRP A 612 39.79 11.60 19.47
CA TRP A 612 39.78 10.25 18.89
C TRP A 612 38.42 9.96 18.23
N LYS A 613 37.32 10.30 18.91
CA LYS A 613 35.97 10.12 18.38
C LYS A 613 35.73 10.92 17.09
N GLU A 614 36.20 12.17 17.00
CA GLU A 614 36.11 12.96 15.77
C GLU A 614 36.95 12.38 14.63
N ILE A 615 38.16 11.89 14.91
CA ILE A 615 39.02 11.22 13.92
C ILE A 615 38.35 9.97 13.39
N VAL A 616 37.84 9.10 14.27
CA VAL A 616 37.11 7.88 13.91
C VAL A 616 35.87 8.24 13.07
N ALA A 617 35.15 9.30 13.41
CA ALA A 617 33.92 9.68 12.73
C ALA A 617 34.11 10.16 11.28
N VAL A 618 35.33 10.49 10.85
CA VAL A 618 35.62 10.92 9.47
C VAL A 618 36.73 10.10 8.78
N THR A 619 37.10 8.94 9.32
CA THR A 619 38.09 8.04 8.69
C THR A 619 37.58 6.59 8.60
N PRO A 620 38.21 5.71 7.80
CA PRO A 620 37.87 4.29 7.78
C PRO A 620 38.02 3.57 9.14
N LEU A 621 38.72 4.15 10.12
CA LEU A 621 38.83 3.60 11.48
C LEU A 621 37.47 3.29 12.13
N ARG A 622 36.39 3.96 11.69
CA ARG A 622 35.02 3.69 12.17
C ARG A 622 34.62 2.22 12.14
N VAL A 623 35.09 1.47 11.14
CA VAL A 623 34.71 0.06 10.94
C VAL A 623 35.05 -0.76 12.19
N ASN A 624 36.23 -0.50 12.79
CA ASN A 624 36.75 -1.27 13.91
C ASN A 624 36.66 -0.55 15.27
N HIS A 625 36.46 0.78 15.29
CA HIS A 625 36.48 1.56 16.54
C HIS A 625 35.12 2.10 17.00
N VAL A 626 34.07 2.06 16.17
CA VAL A 626 32.73 2.46 16.62
C VAL A 626 32.10 1.38 17.49
N GLN A 627 31.65 1.79 18.69
CA GLN A 627 31.10 0.90 19.73
C GLN A 627 29.77 1.41 20.32
N ASP A 628 29.18 2.48 19.77
CA ASP A 628 27.93 3.05 20.28
C ASP A 628 27.12 3.76 19.18
N LEU A 629 25.81 3.95 19.40
CA LEU A 629 24.89 4.55 18.43
C LEU A 629 25.07 6.08 18.25
N ASN A 630 25.75 6.75 19.17
CA ASN A 630 26.01 8.19 19.16
C ASN A 630 27.45 8.52 18.70
N TRP A 631 28.07 7.64 17.90
CA TRP A 631 29.46 7.77 17.46
C TRP A 631 29.75 9.09 16.70
N GLU A 632 28.76 9.68 16.02
CA GLU A 632 28.91 11.00 15.35
C GLU A 632 28.82 12.21 16.30
N LYS A 633 28.36 12.01 17.55
CA LYS A 633 28.05 13.11 18.48
C LYS A 633 28.88 13.01 19.75
N LEU A 634 29.51 14.11 20.12
CA LEU A 634 30.17 14.23 21.41
C LEU A 634 29.12 14.27 22.53
N THR A 635 29.42 13.59 23.63
CA THR A 635 28.69 13.73 24.89
C THR A 635 28.93 15.13 25.48
N PRO A 636 28.08 15.62 26.39
CA PRO A 636 28.31 16.91 27.05
C PRO A 636 29.67 17.00 27.76
N ALA A 637 30.16 15.89 28.32
CA ALA A 637 31.47 15.82 28.95
C ALA A 637 32.61 15.93 27.93
N GLU A 638 32.51 15.24 26.80
CA GLU A 638 33.47 15.32 25.69
C GLU A 638 33.48 16.74 25.06
N GLU A 639 32.32 17.37 24.93
CA GLU A 639 32.20 18.75 24.41
C GLU A 639 32.80 19.77 25.39
N ALA A 640 32.57 19.60 26.70
CA ALA A 640 33.19 20.43 27.72
C ALA A 640 34.73 20.27 27.71
N GLN A 641 35.22 19.03 27.56
CA GLN A 641 36.65 18.75 27.42
C GLN A 641 37.22 19.40 26.17
N LYS A 642 36.58 19.23 25.00
CA LYS A 642 36.99 19.87 23.74
C LYS A 642 37.11 21.39 23.84
N ASN A 643 36.24 22.03 24.61
CA ASN A 643 36.22 23.48 24.77
C ASN A 643 37.16 24.00 25.87
N ALA A 644 37.84 23.12 26.62
CA ALA A 644 38.84 23.52 27.59
C ALA A 644 40.06 24.16 26.90
N ARG A 645 40.64 25.17 27.56
CA ARG A 645 41.73 25.99 27.00
C ARG A 645 42.95 25.15 26.57
N GLU A 646 43.27 24.09 27.32
CA GLU A 646 44.43 23.23 27.05
C GLU A 646 44.36 22.50 25.69
N TYR A 647 43.15 22.27 25.16
CA TYR A 647 42.94 21.61 23.86
C TYR A 647 42.70 22.58 22.71
N GLY A 648 42.85 23.90 22.92
CA GLY A 648 42.55 24.91 21.92
C GLY A 648 43.29 24.72 20.58
N GLU A 649 44.57 24.32 20.65
CA GLU A 649 45.42 24.04 19.48
C GLU A 649 44.95 22.78 18.73
N LEU A 650 44.78 21.66 19.44
CA LEU A 650 44.31 20.40 18.84
C LEU A 650 42.91 20.55 18.22
N ARG A 651 42.01 21.29 18.89
CA ARG A 651 40.68 21.61 18.36
C ARG A 651 40.77 22.42 17.06
N ALA A 652 41.68 23.39 16.97
CA ALA A 652 41.89 24.16 15.75
C ALA A 652 42.45 23.29 14.61
N ILE A 653 43.39 22.39 14.91
CA ILE A 653 43.94 21.44 13.95
C ILE A 653 42.85 20.54 13.37
N LEU A 654 42.06 19.88 14.24
CA LEU A 654 41.00 18.97 13.81
C LEU A 654 39.85 19.70 13.11
N GLY A 655 39.48 20.89 13.58
CA GLY A 655 38.48 21.73 12.92
C GLY A 655 38.87 22.08 11.50
N LYS A 656 40.10 22.60 11.31
CA LYS A 656 40.62 22.96 9.98
C LYS A 656 40.80 21.75 9.07
N TRP A 657 41.30 20.62 9.61
CA TRP A 657 41.41 19.36 8.87
C TRP A 657 40.06 18.92 8.31
N ARG A 658 39.01 18.91 9.13
CA ARG A 658 37.66 18.53 8.70
C ARG A 658 37.06 19.50 7.70
N GLU A 659 37.25 20.80 7.91
CA GLU A 659 36.75 21.85 7.02
C GLU A 659 37.37 21.74 5.61
N GLU A 660 38.69 21.64 5.53
CA GLU A 660 39.41 21.59 4.25
C GLU A 660 39.23 20.26 3.52
N ASN A 661 38.81 19.20 4.22
CA ASN A 661 38.49 17.90 3.62
C ASN A 661 36.99 17.69 3.35
N MET A 662 36.14 18.70 3.55
CA MET A 662 34.68 18.52 3.50
C MET A 662 34.18 17.82 2.22
N GLY A 663 34.74 18.13 1.05
CA GLY A 663 34.41 17.50 -0.24
C GLY A 663 35.43 16.48 -0.76
N ALA A 664 36.51 16.23 0.00
CA ALA A 664 37.66 15.47 -0.48
C ALA A 664 37.37 13.96 -0.68
N TRP A 665 36.26 13.46 -0.10
CA TRP A 665 35.76 12.10 -0.33
C TRP A 665 35.61 11.77 -1.82
N ARG A 666 35.29 12.79 -2.64
CA ARG A 666 35.00 12.59 -4.06
C ARG A 666 36.25 12.21 -4.84
N GLU A 667 37.32 12.97 -4.66
CA GLU A 667 38.62 12.69 -5.26
C GLU A 667 39.19 11.38 -4.72
N GLU A 668 39.02 11.12 -3.43
CA GLU A 668 39.49 9.87 -2.84
C GLU A 668 38.72 8.64 -3.34
N HIS A 669 37.40 8.72 -3.49
CA HIS A 669 36.63 7.64 -4.10
C HIS A 669 37.00 7.43 -5.57
N ALA A 670 37.20 8.51 -6.34
CA ALA A 670 37.69 8.43 -7.72
C ALA A 670 39.04 7.71 -7.82
N ARG A 671 39.89 7.84 -6.81
CA ARG A 671 41.21 7.22 -6.76
C ARG A 671 41.16 5.76 -6.29
N THR A 672 40.41 5.49 -5.23
CA THR A 672 40.48 4.20 -4.49
C THR A 672 39.27 3.29 -4.72
N HIS A 673 38.12 3.84 -5.11
CA HIS A 673 36.85 3.12 -5.28
C HIS A 673 36.38 2.38 -4.02
N ARG A 674 36.82 2.85 -2.84
CA ARG A 674 36.48 2.25 -1.55
C ARG A 674 35.25 2.86 -0.91
N LEU A 675 34.58 2.10 -0.05
CA LEU A 675 33.47 2.59 0.76
C LEU A 675 33.99 3.46 1.92
N ILE A 676 34.20 4.74 1.64
CA ILE A 676 34.74 5.72 2.60
C ILE A 676 33.69 6.67 3.17
N VAL A 677 32.54 6.78 2.52
CA VAL A 677 31.43 7.66 2.94
C VAL A 677 30.48 6.93 3.89
N SER A 678 29.79 7.69 4.75
CA SER A 678 28.76 7.19 5.66
C SER A 678 27.33 7.57 5.27
N ARG A 679 27.18 8.26 4.14
CA ARG A 679 25.93 8.82 3.60
C ARG A 679 26.21 9.40 2.22
N ALA A 680 25.21 9.44 1.35
CA ALA A 680 25.31 10.15 0.07
C ALA A 680 23.95 10.72 -0.37
N VAL A 681 23.98 11.78 -1.19
CA VAL A 681 22.80 12.26 -1.95
C VAL A 681 22.78 11.72 -3.38
N CYS A 682 21.72 12.02 -4.14
CA CYS A 682 21.46 11.48 -5.47
C CYS A 682 22.63 11.65 -6.45
N ASN A 683 23.16 12.87 -6.61
CA ASN A 683 24.28 13.12 -7.51
C ASN A 683 25.58 12.46 -7.03
N GLU A 684 25.82 12.44 -5.71
CA GLU A 684 27.00 11.79 -5.13
C GLU A 684 26.94 10.27 -5.35
N THR A 685 25.75 9.67 -5.23
CA THR A 685 25.50 8.24 -5.52
C THR A 685 25.75 7.94 -7.00
N ALA A 686 25.27 8.79 -7.91
CA ALA A 686 25.53 8.65 -9.33
C ALA A 686 27.03 8.86 -9.66
N GLU A 687 27.73 9.74 -8.96
CA GLU A 687 29.19 9.91 -9.08
C GLU A 687 29.94 8.66 -8.66
N HIS A 688 29.55 8.01 -7.56
CA HIS A 688 30.08 6.70 -7.18
C HIS A 688 29.89 5.68 -8.30
N CYS A 689 28.68 5.58 -8.88
CA CYS A 689 28.44 4.71 -10.03
C CYS A 689 29.38 5.04 -11.20
N GLN A 690 29.54 6.30 -11.57
CA GLN A 690 30.42 6.67 -12.70
C GLN A 690 31.91 6.40 -12.42
N HIS A 691 32.39 6.59 -11.18
CA HIS A 691 33.77 6.23 -10.82
C HIS A 691 34.00 4.72 -10.99
N LEU A 692 33.07 3.89 -10.51
CA LEU A 692 33.13 2.42 -10.67
C LEU A 692 33.04 1.96 -12.13
N ARG A 693 32.56 2.84 -13.02
CA ARG A 693 32.49 2.64 -14.47
C ARG A 693 33.70 3.22 -15.21
N GLY A 694 34.70 3.72 -14.48
CA GLY A 694 35.94 4.27 -15.04
C GLY A 694 35.83 5.70 -15.54
N HIS A 695 34.92 6.51 -14.99
CA HIS A 695 34.69 7.90 -15.38
C HIS A 695 34.83 8.86 -14.20
N HIS A 696 35.19 10.11 -14.50
CA HIS A 696 35.30 11.19 -13.52
C HIS A 696 34.41 12.37 -13.91
N PRO A 697 33.07 12.26 -13.72
CA PRO A 697 32.14 13.33 -14.08
C PRO A 697 32.33 14.54 -13.15
N PRO A 698 31.92 15.75 -13.55
CA PRO A 698 31.92 16.93 -12.68
C PRO A 698 30.92 16.78 -11.53
N GLY A 699 31.10 17.57 -10.48
CA GLY A 699 30.28 17.52 -9.26
C GLY A 699 29.03 18.38 -9.37
N GLY A 700 27.98 17.98 -8.66
CA GLY A 700 26.69 18.67 -8.68
C GLY A 700 25.91 18.41 -9.98
N LEU A 701 24.63 18.79 -9.99
CA LEU A 701 23.70 18.43 -11.06
C LEU A 701 23.81 19.35 -12.29
N THR A 702 24.09 20.64 -12.09
CA THR A 702 24.22 21.65 -13.18
C THR A 702 25.18 21.21 -14.28
N ALA A 703 26.31 20.59 -13.92
CA ALA A 703 27.38 20.26 -14.85
C ALA A 703 27.20 18.90 -15.55
N LYS A 704 26.25 18.06 -15.13
CA LYS A 704 26.06 16.70 -15.67
C LYS A 704 25.58 16.69 -17.11
N ALA A 705 24.51 17.42 -17.41
CA ALA A 705 23.95 17.44 -18.77
C ALA A 705 24.96 17.95 -19.82
N PRO A 706 25.71 19.06 -19.58
CA PRO A 706 26.81 19.47 -20.46
C PRO A 706 27.91 18.41 -20.60
N TRP A 707 28.21 17.65 -19.54
CA TRP A 707 29.21 16.58 -19.59
C TRP A 707 28.79 15.44 -20.53
N TYR A 708 27.54 14.98 -20.47
CA TYR A 708 27.01 13.98 -21.41
C TYR A 708 27.00 14.50 -22.86
N LEU A 709 26.51 15.73 -23.07
CA LEU A 709 26.51 16.38 -24.38
C LEU A 709 27.92 16.51 -24.97
N LYS A 710 28.92 16.83 -24.15
CA LYS A 710 30.32 16.88 -24.56
C LYS A 710 30.78 15.52 -25.09
N HIS A 711 30.51 14.43 -24.37
CA HIS A 711 30.91 13.09 -24.79
C HIS A 711 30.13 12.59 -26.01
N GLU A 712 28.84 12.93 -26.15
CA GLU A 712 28.05 12.66 -27.35
C GLU A 712 28.64 13.36 -28.57
N ARG A 713 29.01 14.66 -28.45
CA ARG A 713 29.60 15.43 -29.55
C ARG A 713 31.00 14.96 -29.93
N GLU A 714 31.83 14.66 -28.93
CA GLU A 714 33.19 14.20 -29.19
C GLU A 714 33.22 12.78 -29.75
N ASN A 715 32.29 11.92 -29.32
CA ASN A 715 32.13 10.53 -29.77
C ASN A 715 33.44 9.71 -29.74
N LYS A 716 34.34 10.02 -28.80
CA LYS A 716 35.67 9.39 -28.67
C LYS A 716 35.65 8.09 -27.86
N LEU A 717 34.66 7.90 -26.99
CA LEU A 717 34.60 6.72 -26.12
C LEU A 717 34.17 5.49 -26.94
N PRO A 718 34.92 4.37 -26.86
CA PRO A 718 34.54 3.11 -27.49
C PRO A 718 33.35 2.48 -26.76
N GLY A 719 32.56 1.68 -27.46
CA GLY A 719 31.41 0.96 -26.90
C GLY A 719 30.10 1.19 -27.66
N GLN A 720 29.12 0.34 -27.39
CA GLN A 720 27.75 0.46 -27.90
C GLN A 720 26.75 0.33 -26.75
N PRO A 721 25.70 1.19 -26.70
CA PRO A 721 25.47 2.33 -27.58
C PRO A 721 26.56 3.41 -27.42
N ARG A 722 26.74 4.30 -28.40
CA ARG A 722 27.64 5.47 -28.26
C ARG A 722 27.13 6.44 -27.19
N PRO A 723 27.99 7.32 -26.63
CA PRO A 723 27.53 8.33 -25.68
C PRO A 723 26.34 9.14 -26.23
N TYR A 724 25.36 9.42 -25.38
CA TYR A 724 24.17 10.19 -25.78
C TYR A 724 23.62 11.04 -24.64
N PHE A 725 22.89 12.10 -25.01
CA PHE A 725 22.04 12.87 -24.10
C PHE A 725 20.70 13.20 -24.77
N VAL A 726 19.62 12.58 -24.29
CA VAL A 726 18.31 12.61 -24.94
C VAL A 726 17.20 12.96 -23.96
N LYS A 727 16.10 13.48 -24.48
CA LYS A 727 14.80 13.44 -23.80
C LYS A 727 14.18 12.07 -24.11
N PRO A 728 13.94 11.21 -23.13
CA PRO A 728 13.52 9.83 -23.39
C PRO A 728 12.12 9.81 -24.00
N LYS A 729 11.94 8.98 -25.03
CA LYS A 729 10.67 8.76 -25.75
C LYS A 729 10.26 7.29 -25.73
N LYS A 730 11.22 6.38 -25.50
CA LYS A 730 11.01 4.94 -25.55
C LYS A 730 11.93 4.20 -24.58
N ARG A 731 11.70 2.89 -24.44
CA ARG A 731 12.42 2.02 -23.52
C ARG A 731 13.93 2.01 -23.77
N GLU A 732 14.33 2.03 -25.03
CA GLU A 732 15.73 1.90 -25.46
C GLU A 732 16.59 3.11 -25.09
N ASP A 733 15.96 4.23 -24.70
CA ASP A 733 16.69 5.41 -24.23
C ASP A 733 17.27 5.22 -22.81
N PHE A 734 16.83 4.18 -22.09
CA PHE A 734 17.27 3.85 -20.72
C PHE A 734 18.32 2.72 -20.72
N THR A 735 19.51 2.98 -21.23
CA THR A 735 20.61 2.01 -21.19
C THR A 735 21.09 1.77 -19.75
N VAL A 736 21.43 0.53 -19.39
CA VAL A 736 22.01 0.22 -18.07
C VAL A 736 23.29 1.03 -17.85
N GLY A 737 23.39 1.71 -16.71
CA GLY A 737 24.45 2.67 -16.37
C GLY A 737 24.18 4.11 -16.83
N ALA A 738 23.09 4.38 -17.55
CA ALA A 738 22.70 5.75 -17.90
C ALA A 738 22.21 6.52 -16.66
N SER A 739 22.52 7.82 -16.59
CA SER A 739 21.92 8.72 -15.61
C SER A 739 20.59 9.25 -16.13
N ILE A 740 19.53 9.14 -15.34
CA ILE A 740 18.29 9.87 -15.52
C ILE A 740 18.36 11.14 -14.66
N LEU A 741 18.15 12.30 -15.27
CA LEU A 741 18.18 13.61 -14.65
C LEU A 741 16.77 14.21 -14.69
N TRP A 742 16.24 14.62 -13.54
CA TRP A 742 14.90 15.23 -13.45
C TRP A 742 14.95 16.73 -13.24
N LEU A 743 13.98 17.42 -13.84
CA LEU A 743 13.79 18.87 -13.81
C LEU A 743 12.47 19.23 -13.16
N ARG A 744 12.47 20.23 -12.27
CA ARG A 744 11.25 20.84 -11.74
C ARG A 744 11.39 22.34 -11.59
N PHE A 745 10.27 23.04 -11.62
CA PHE A 745 10.17 24.41 -11.14
C PHE A 745 10.04 24.42 -9.62
N VAL A 746 10.88 25.20 -8.94
CA VAL A 746 10.84 25.36 -7.47
C VAL A 746 10.80 26.83 -7.10
N SER A 747 10.23 27.14 -5.93
CA SER A 747 10.12 28.51 -5.39
C SER A 747 11.28 28.91 -4.47
N GLU A 748 12.22 27.99 -4.19
CA GLU A 748 13.40 28.28 -3.36
C GLU A 748 14.43 29.13 -4.12
N GLU A 749 15.16 30.01 -3.42
CA GLU A 749 16.18 30.88 -4.01
C GLU A 749 17.41 30.10 -4.53
N PHE A 750 18.16 30.74 -5.43
CA PHE A 750 19.23 30.24 -6.30
C PHE A 750 20.25 29.29 -5.64
N SER A 751 20.44 28.09 -6.21
CA SER A 751 21.54 27.17 -5.88
C SER A 751 22.39 26.91 -7.13
N PRO A 752 23.66 27.37 -7.19
CA PRO A 752 24.49 27.27 -8.41
C PRO A 752 24.72 25.81 -8.86
N TRP A 753 24.61 24.86 -7.95
CA TRP A 753 24.83 23.42 -8.17
C TRP A 753 23.64 22.68 -8.78
N ARG A 754 22.46 23.32 -8.87
CA ARG A 754 21.21 22.71 -9.37
C ARG A 754 20.55 23.48 -10.52
N VAL A 755 21.14 24.59 -10.97
CA VAL A 755 20.56 25.43 -12.02
C VAL A 755 20.49 24.68 -13.33
N ALA A 756 19.30 24.68 -13.94
CA ALA A 756 19.11 24.17 -15.29
C ALA A 756 19.37 25.30 -16.30
N ARG A 757 20.53 25.26 -16.96
CA ARG A 757 20.89 26.20 -18.04
C ARG A 757 20.26 25.74 -19.36
N PRO A 758 19.81 26.66 -20.23
CA PRO A 758 19.26 26.32 -21.54
C PRO A 758 20.21 25.40 -22.33
N ILE A 759 19.71 24.23 -22.72
CA ILE A 759 20.39 23.27 -23.59
C ILE A 759 19.38 22.65 -24.55
N ALA A 760 19.88 22.13 -25.67
CA ALA A 760 19.12 21.35 -26.63
C ALA A 760 19.82 20.00 -26.88
N THR A 761 19.04 18.93 -26.98
CA THR A 761 19.53 17.60 -27.38
C THR A 761 19.85 17.61 -28.87
N LYS A 762 20.53 16.55 -29.36
CA LYS A 762 20.78 16.38 -30.80
C LYS A 762 19.50 16.34 -31.65
N ASP A 763 18.37 15.92 -31.07
CA ASP A 763 17.08 15.80 -31.74
C ASP A 763 16.29 17.12 -31.72
N GLY A 764 16.88 18.19 -31.16
CA GLY A 764 16.24 19.50 -31.04
C GLY A 764 15.33 19.66 -29.82
N ASP A 765 15.22 18.66 -28.95
CA ASP A 765 14.44 18.77 -27.72
C ASP A 765 15.13 19.75 -26.75
N THR A 766 14.39 20.73 -26.24
CA THR A 766 14.89 21.68 -25.23
C THR A 766 14.45 21.28 -23.83
N LEU A 767 15.00 21.95 -22.81
CA LEU A 767 14.59 21.75 -21.41
C LEU A 767 13.12 22.09 -21.12
N LEU A 768 12.46 22.86 -21.99
CA LEU A 768 11.04 23.17 -21.87
C LEU A 768 10.30 22.42 -22.98
N ASP A 769 9.28 21.66 -22.60
CA ASP A 769 8.48 20.91 -23.56
C ASP A 769 7.40 21.83 -24.17
N PRO A 770 7.43 22.13 -25.48
CA PRO A 770 6.41 22.97 -26.12
C PRO A 770 5.00 22.39 -26.02
N GLN A 771 4.85 21.08 -25.83
CA GLN A 771 3.54 20.45 -25.64
C GLN A 771 2.96 20.69 -24.25
N VAL A 772 3.80 21.06 -23.27
CA VAL A 772 3.40 21.26 -21.87
C VAL A 772 3.33 22.75 -21.52
N ILE A 773 4.26 23.54 -22.06
CA ILE A 773 4.49 24.94 -21.71
C ILE A 773 3.62 25.89 -22.55
N GLY A 774 3.15 26.99 -21.95
CA GLY A 774 2.35 28.03 -22.61
C GLY A 774 0.83 27.79 -22.60
N LYS A 775 0.35 26.92 -21.71
CA LYS A 775 -1.08 26.57 -21.55
C LYS A 775 -1.78 27.34 -20.43
N SER A 776 -1.05 28.15 -19.69
CA SER A 776 -1.51 28.94 -18.53
C SER A 776 -0.90 30.35 -18.54
N ASP A 777 -1.03 31.09 -17.43
CA ASP A 777 -0.61 32.49 -17.29
C ASP A 777 0.88 32.67 -16.97
N TRP A 778 1.67 31.59 -16.97
CA TRP A 778 3.11 31.64 -16.76
C TRP A 778 3.85 32.36 -17.90
N LYS A 779 4.74 33.28 -17.52
CA LYS A 779 5.69 33.95 -18.40
C LYS A 779 7.09 33.39 -18.17
N TYR A 780 7.75 32.96 -19.25
CA TYR A 780 9.05 32.29 -19.17
C TYR A 780 10.20 33.21 -19.57
N THR A 781 11.35 33.04 -18.92
CA THR A 781 12.64 33.65 -19.30
C THR A 781 13.66 32.53 -19.45
N THR A 782 14.35 32.46 -20.60
CA THR A 782 15.22 31.33 -20.99
C THR A 782 16.63 31.75 -21.42
N THR A 783 17.10 32.94 -21.02
CA THR A 783 18.37 33.51 -21.51
C THR A 783 19.64 32.94 -20.85
N ASP A 784 19.66 32.83 -19.52
CA ASP A 784 20.81 32.29 -18.75
C ASP A 784 20.37 31.20 -17.78
N MET A 785 19.34 31.50 -16.98
CA MET A 785 18.63 30.56 -16.14
C MET A 785 17.17 30.50 -16.59
N VAL A 786 16.62 29.30 -16.70
CA VAL A 786 15.20 29.13 -17.01
C VAL A 786 14.37 29.46 -15.76
N LYS A 787 13.55 30.51 -15.83
CA LYS A 787 12.61 30.90 -14.77
C LYS A 787 11.23 31.20 -15.34
N ARG A 788 10.21 31.15 -14.47
CA ARG A 788 8.84 31.51 -14.81
C ARG A 788 8.22 32.41 -13.75
N THR A 789 7.36 33.31 -14.19
CA THR A 789 6.60 34.22 -13.30
C THR A 789 5.12 34.23 -13.67
N ARG A 790 4.26 34.34 -12.67
CA ARG A 790 2.84 34.64 -12.84
C ARG A 790 2.36 35.58 -11.76
N THR A 791 1.25 36.26 -12.01
CA THR A 791 0.66 37.19 -11.06
C THR A 791 -0.82 36.90 -10.91
N PHE A 792 -1.26 36.62 -9.68
CA PHE A 792 -2.65 36.27 -9.37
C PHE A 792 -3.10 36.95 -8.08
N LEU A 793 -4.39 36.88 -7.78
CA LEU A 793 -4.96 37.35 -6.52
C LEU A 793 -4.99 36.20 -5.51
N ASP A 794 -4.40 36.39 -4.33
CA ASP A 794 -4.46 35.42 -3.24
C ASP A 794 -5.85 35.40 -2.55
N ALA A 795 -5.99 34.59 -1.49
CA ALA A 795 -7.22 34.48 -0.72
C ALA A 795 -7.67 35.81 -0.08
N GLU A 796 -6.75 36.76 0.10
CA GLU A 796 -7.01 38.10 0.64
C GLU A 796 -7.26 39.14 -0.46
N LYS A 797 -7.38 38.70 -1.72
CA LYS A 797 -7.48 39.54 -2.92
C LYS A 797 -6.27 40.47 -3.09
N LYS A 798 -5.12 40.11 -2.53
CA LYS A 798 -3.86 40.82 -2.76
C LYS A 798 -3.20 40.25 -4.01
N GLN A 799 -2.62 41.14 -4.81
CA GLN A 799 -1.85 40.75 -5.97
C GLN A 799 -0.52 40.15 -5.51
N VAL A 800 -0.33 38.86 -5.76
CA VAL A 800 0.88 38.12 -5.45
C VAL A 800 1.56 37.74 -6.75
N THR A 801 2.87 38.00 -6.84
CA THR A 801 3.70 37.51 -7.94
C THR A 801 4.46 36.28 -7.46
N GLN A 802 4.24 35.17 -8.15
CA GLN A 802 4.97 33.93 -7.92
C GLN A 802 6.10 33.83 -8.92
N GLU A 803 7.33 33.68 -8.44
CA GLU A 803 8.51 33.40 -9.25
C GLU A 803 9.01 31.99 -8.94
N GLN A 804 9.38 31.25 -9.98
CA GLN A 804 9.95 29.91 -9.86
C GLN A 804 11.12 29.69 -10.82
N TRP A 805 12.05 28.86 -10.40
CA TRP A 805 13.28 28.55 -11.13
C TRP A 805 13.30 27.08 -11.55
N LEU A 806 13.69 26.81 -12.79
CA LEU A 806 13.89 25.45 -13.26
C LEU A 806 15.22 24.92 -12.71
N ARG A 807 15.16 23.74 -12.09
CA ARG A 807 16.32 23.09 -11.50
C ARG A 807 16.38 21.62 -11.81
N TRP A 808 17.60 21.11 -11.91
CA TRP A 808 17.86 19.68 -11.76
C TRP A 808 17.63 19.32 -10.29
N ILE A 809 16.65 18.46 -10.03
CA ILE A 809 16.23 18.09 -8.68
C ILE A 809 16.79 16.74 -8.24
N HIS A 810 17.08 15.85 -9.19
CA HIS A 810 17.40 14.47 -8.88
C HIS A 810 18.20 13.80 -10.00
N GLU A 811 19.03 12.83 -9.63
CA GLU A 811 19.79 11.96 -10.54
C GLU A 811 19.68 10.51 -10.07
N ALA A 812 19.43 9.59 -11.00
CA ALA A 812 19.37 8.16 -10.76
C ALA A 812 20.17 7.40 -11.82
N THR A 813 20.78 6.27 -11.47
CA THR A 813 21.48 5.42 -12.44
C THR A 813 20.58 4.25 -12.85
N VAL A 814 20.38 4.01 -14.14
CA VAL A 814 19.59 2.87 -14.63
C VAL A 814 20.32 1.56 -14.28
N ALA A 815 19.68 0.70 -13.50
CA ALA A 815 20.19 -0.61 -13.11
C ALA A 815 19.70 -1.72 -14.06
N ALA A 816 18.44 -1.65 -14.51
CA ALA A 816 17.85 -2.58 -15.45
C ALA A 816 16.60 -1.99 -16.12
N VAL A 817 16.20 -2.55 -17.26
CA VAL A 817 14.92 -2.22 -17.89
C VAL A 817 14.23 -3.53 -18.28
N GLY A 818 13.05 -3.77 -17.72
CA GLY A 818 12.37 -5.06 -17.79
C GLY A 818 10.87 -4.94 -18.03
N ASP A 819 10.23 -6.04 -18.36
CA ASP A 819 8.78 -6.15 -18.33
C ASP A 819 8.37 -6.90 -17.07
N THR A 820 7.30 -6.45 -16.43
CA THR A 820 6.64 -7.17 -15.34
C THR A 820 5.23 -7.55 -15.75
N ALA A 821 4.56 -8.35 -14.92
CA ALA A 821 3.14 -8.65 -15.08
C ALA A 821 2.27 -7.38 -15.16
N GLU A 822 2.72 -6.26 -14.59
CA GLU A 822 2.00 -4.98 -14.63
C GLU A 822 2.33 -4.08 -15.81
N GLY A 823 3.47 -4.31 -16.46
CA GLY A 823 3.95 -3.46 -17.54
C GLY A 823 5.47 -3.22 -17.48
N PRO A 824 5.99 -2.44 -18.42
CA PRO A 824 7.41 -2.14 -18.51
C PRO A 824 7.88 -1.23 -17.37
N VAL A 825 9.05 -1.53 -16.83
CA VAL A 825 9.68 -0.82 -15.72
C VAL A 825 11.13 -0.47 -16.04
N VAL A 826 11.57 0.66 -15.49
CA VAL A 826 12.97 1.05 -15.38
C VAL A 826 13.35 0.89 -13.91
N LEU A 827 14.30 -0.01 -13.62
CA LEU A 827 14.89 -0.13 -12.29
C LEU A 827 16.07 0.83 -12.20
N THR A 828 16.12 1.61 -11.13
CA THR A 828 17.11 2.66 -10.90
C THR A 828 17.83 2.41 -9.58
N PHE A 829 19.13 2.65 -9.55
CA PHE A 829 19.88 2.79 -8.31
C PHE A 829 20.01 4.27 -7.98
N GLU A 830 19.39 4.68 -6.87
CA GLU A 830 19.21 6.08 -6.53
C GLU A 830 18.96 6.27 -5.03
N THR A 831 18.57 7.49 -4.67
CA THR A 831 18.23 7.87 -3.29
C THR A 831 16.78 8.29 -3.19
N ALA A 832 16.12 7.98 -2.07
CA ALA A 832 14.78 8.48 -1.77
C ALA A 832 14.72 9.13 -0.39
N LEU A 833 13.88 10.17 -0.30
CA LEU A 833 13.44 10.80 0.95
C LEU A 833 11.90 10.91 0.92
N PRO A 834 11.17 9.81 1.16
CA PRO A 834 9.71 9.83 1.15
C PRO A 834 9.17 10.80 2.21
N ASP A 835 8.22 11.66 1.82
CA ASP A 835 7.54 12.65 2.67
C ASP A 835 8.49 13.55 3.49
N ASP A 836 9.71 13.79 2.98
CA ASP A 836 10.77 14.49 3.69
C ASP A 836 11.15 13.88 5.05
N ASP A 837 10.82 12.60 5.30
CA ASP A 837 11.12 11.88 6.55
C ASP A 837 12.55 11.31 6.54
N PRO A 838 13.47 11.84 7.36
CA PRO A 838 14.85 11.33 7.44
C PRO A 838 14.93 9.86 7.89
N GLY A 839 13.91 9.36 8.62
CA GLY A 839 13.81 7.97 9.05
C GLY A 839 13.50 6.98 7.92
N LEU A 840 12.95 7.47 6.82
CA LEU A 840 12.65 6.69 5.61
C LEU A 840 13.66 6.96 4.48
N SER A 841 14.66 7.79 4.76
CA SER A 841 15.71 8.16 3.81
C SER A 841 16.60 6.95 3.50
N SER A 842 16.78 6.64 2.22
CA SER A 842 17.59 5.48 1.81
C SER A 842 18.23 5.61 0.44
N ILE A 843 19.32 4.88 0.26
CA ILE A 843 19.95 4.58 -1.02
C ILE A 843 19.68 3.12 -1.37
N GLY A 844 19.39 2.81 -2.63
CA GLY A 844 19.16 1.44 -3.07
C GLY A 844 18.53 1.34 -4.45
N LEU A 845 17.94 0.17 -4.73
CA LEU A 845 17.17 -0.07 -5.94
C LEU A 845 15.75 0.46 -5.79
N PHE A 846 15.24 1.11 -6.84
CA PHE A 846 13.89 1.64 -6.95
C PHE A 846 13.28 1.23 -8.29
N ARG A 847 11.95 1.23 -8.33
CA ARG A 847 11.16 0.86 -9.51
C ARG A 847 10.41 2.09 -10.02
N ILE A 848 10.59 2.41 -11.29
CA ILE A 848 9.86 3.45 -12.00
C ILE A 848 9.09 2.79 -13.16
N TRP A 849 7.79 3.02 -13.25
CA TRP A 849 7.02 2.61 -14.43
C TRP A 849 7.53 3.37 -15.66
N LEU A 850 7.71 2.69 -16.79
CA LEU A 850 8.22 3.34 -18.00
C LEU A 850 7.34 4.54 -18.41
N SER A 851 6.02 4.43 -18.25
CA SER A 851 5.08 5.54 -18.48
C SER A 851 5.41 6.77 -17.64
N ASN A 852 5.82 6.58 -16.38
CA ASN A 852 6.17 7.67 -15.47
C ASN A 852 7.54 8.25 -15.81
N ALA A 853 8.50 7.40 -16.25
CA ALA A 853 9.81 7.85 -16.70
C ALA A 853 9.73 8.71 -17.98
N LEU A 854 8.72 8.47 -18.82
CA LEU A 854 8.45 9.23 -20.05
C LEU A 854 7.52 10.43 -19.84
N TYR A 855 6.87 10.55 -18.69
CA TYR A 855 5.87 11.59 -18.42
C TYR A 855 6.53 12.88 -17.91
N MET A 856 6.33 13.98 -18.65
CA MET A 856 6.92 15.29 -18.36
C MET A 856 6.14 16.15 -17.36
N GLY A 857 4.99 15.67 -16.87
CA GLY A 857 4.09 16.45 -16.01
C GLY A 857 3.17 17.39 -16.78
N THR A 858 2.55 18.30 -16.04
CA THR A 858 1.76 19.41 -16.58
C THR A 858 2.57 20.71 -16.50
N GLU A 859 2.03 21.82 -17.00
CA GLU A 859 2.71 23.10 -16.83
C GLU A 859 2.90 23.43 -15.35
N GLU A 860 1.86 23.34 -14.52
CA GLU A 860 1.97 23.58 -13.07
C GLU A 860 2.96 22.63 -12.38
N ASN A 861 2.85 21.33 -12.69
CA ASN A 861 3.61 20.25 -12.04
C ASN A 861 4.69 19.69 -12.98
N TYR A 862 5.46 20.58 -13.59
CA TYR A 862 6.50 20.21 -14.55
C TYR A 862 7.53 19.28 -13.91
N ASN A 863 7.75 18.12 -14.50
CA ASN A 863 8.66 17.09 -14.01
C ASN A 863 9.39 16.43 -15.20
N GLY A 864 10.21 17.20 -15.90
CA GLY A 864 10.89 16.73 -17.10
C GLY A 864 12.01 15.73 -16.79
N SER A 865 12.16 14.68 -17.60
CA SER A 865 13.26 13.72 -17.50
C SER A 865 14.19 13.83 -18.72
N PHE A 866 15.49 13.64 -18.49
CA PHE A 866 16.53 13.56 -19.52
C PHE A 866 17.45 12.39 -19.19
N VAL A 867 17.95 11.70 -20.21
CA VAL A 867 18.83 10.54 -20.03
C VAL A 867 20.17 10.79 -20.68
N GLY A 868 21.23 10.70 -19.88
CA GLY A 868 22.61 10.80 -20.31
C GLY A 868 23.34 9.47 -20.14
N PHE A 869 24.05 9.02 -21.16
CA PHE A 869 24.82 7.79 -21.13
C PHE A 869 26.22 7.98 -21.69
N VAL A 870 27.18 7.31 -21.06
CA VAL A 870 28.51 7.03 -21.61
C VAL A 870 28.79 5.53 -21.44
N PRO A 871 29.42 4.84 -22.40
CA PRO A 871 29.89 3.47 -22.23
C PRO A 871 30.88 3.31 -21.07
N GLU A 872 31.13 2.09 -20.60
CA GLU A 872 32.19 1.81 -19.62
C GLU A 872 33.57 2.34 -20.08
N GLY A 873 34.29 2.98 -19.17
CA GLY A 873 35.63 3.54 -19.37
C GLY A 873 36.73 2.62 -18.81
N ASP A 874 37.66 3.19 -18.06
CA ASP A 874 38.72 2.45 -17.39
C ASP A 874 38.22 1.85 -16.06
N VAL A 875 37.49 0.73 -16.18
CA VAL A 875 36.87 0.07 -15.02
C VAL A 875 37.96 -0.38 -14.03
N PRO A 876 37.85 -0.02 -12.72
CA PRO A 876 38.88 -0.26 -11.72
C PRO A 876 38.86 -1.70 -11.19
N TYR A 877 39.12 -2.68 -12.06
CA TYR A 877 39.01 -4.12 -11.75
C TYR A 877 39.80 -4.55 -10.50
N ALA A 878 41.00 -4.01 -10.30
CA ALA A 878 41.83 -4.34 -9.13
C ALA A 878 41.16 -3.94 -7.81
N HIS A 879 40.54 -2.76 -7.75
CA HIS A 879 39.81 -2.31 -6.56
C HIS A 879 38.48 -3.07 -6.40
N LEU A 880 37.78 -3.35 -7.51
CA LEU A 880 36.54 -4.14 -7.47
C LEU A 880 36.78 -5.57 -6.98
N ARG A 881 37.93 -6.20 -7.30
CA ARG A 881 38.32 -7.50 -6.73
C ARG A 881 38.41 -7.49 -5.22
N GLU A 882 38.93 -6.41 -4.62
CA GLU A 882 39.00 -6.24 -3.17
C GLU A 882 37.60 -6.01 -2.58
N MET A 883 36.82 -5.12 -3.20
CA MET A 883 35.52 -4.67 -2.67
C MET A 883 34.37 -5.66 -2.91
N LEU A 884 34.53 -6.58 -3.86
CA LEU A 884 33.59 -7.67 -4.17
C LEU A 884 34.12 -9.04 -3.73
N ASP A 885 35.02 -9.07 -2.74
CA ASP A 885 35.47 -10.31 -2.11
C ASP A 885 34.33 -10.94 -1.29
N TRP A 886 33.70 -11.96 -1.86
CA TRP A 886 32.54 -12.63 -1.27
C TRP A 886 32.84 -13.26 0.10
N ASN A 887 34.07 -13.72 0.31
CA ASN A 887 34.50 -14.29 1.59
C ASN A 887 34.58 -13.20 2.67
N LYS A 888 35.07 -12.00 2.32
CA LYS A 888 35.04 -10.83 3.23
C LYS A 888 33.63 -10.30 3.45
N ILE A 889 32.79 -10.27 2.42
CA ILE A 889 31.40 -9.78 2.51
C ILE A 889 30.60 -10.66 3.46
N LEU A 890 30.54 -11.98 3.24
CA LEU A 890 29.75 -12.89 4.07
C LEU A 890 30.48 -13.35 5.35
N ARG A 891 31.74 -12.95 5.54
CA ARG A 891 32.61 -13.31 6.69
C ARG A 891 32.71 -14.82 6.92
N ARG A 892 32.63 -15.59 5.85
CA ARG A 892 32.76 -17.05 5.80
C ARG A 892 33.32 -17.47 4.45
N GLU A 893 33.85 -18.68 4.35
CA GLU A 893 34.25 -19.24 3.06
C GLU A 893 32.99 -19.54 2.23
N VAL A 894 32.83 -18.79 1.14
CA VAL A 894 31.80 -18.94 0.11
C VAL A 894 32.38 -19.71 -1.08
N MET A 895 33.66 -19.40 -1.39
CA MET A 895 34.46 -20.09 -2.39
C MET A 895 35.84 -20.39 -1.82
N SER A 896 36.40 -21.53 -2.20
CA SER A 896 37.82 -21.83 -1.92
C SER A 896 38.72 -20.78 -2.59
N PRO A 897 39.95 -20.56 -2.11
CA PRO A 897 40.89 -19.62 -2.72
C PRO A 897 41.08 -19.83 -4.23
N GLU A 898 41.13 -21.09 -4.69
CA GLU A 898 41.30 -21.46 -6.10
C GLU A 898 40.04 -21.12 -6.92
N ALA A 899 38.86 -21.44 -6.38
CA ALA A 899 37.59 -21.12 -7.03
C ALA A 899 37.37 -19.61 -7.12
N TRP A 900 37.76 -18.86 -6.07
CA TRP A 900 37.71 -17.41 -6.06
C TRP A 900 38.66 -16.79 -7.08
N GLN A 901 39.90 -17.27 -7.16
CA GLN A 901 40.86 -16.81 -8.16
C GLN A 901 40.33 -17.04 -9.59
N ALA A 902 39.79 -18.23 -9.87
CA ALA A 902 39.20 -18.54 -11.16
C ALA A 902 38.00 -17.62 -11.49
N TYR A 903 37.16 -17.33 -10.50
CA TYR A 903 36.06 -16.37 -10.64
C TYR A 903 36.58 -14.96 -10.98
N GLN A 904 37.61 -14.49 -10.27
CA GLN A 904 38.22 -13.18 -10.50
C GLN A 904 38.88 -13.08 -11.88
N GLU A 905 39.57 -14.11 -12.34
CA GLU A 905 40.18 -14.13 -13.68
C GLU A 905 39.13 -14.05 -14.78
N LYS A 906 37.98 -14.72 -14.60
CA LYS A 906 36.91 -14.75 -15.59
C LYS A 906 36.06 -13.47 -15.60
N TYR A 907 35.63 -12.99 -14.44
CA TYR A 907 34.61 -11.94 -14.33
C TYR A 907 35.15 -10.59 -13.84
N LEU A 908 36.37 -10.55 -13.31
CA LEU A 908 37.05 -9.34 -12.84
C LEU A 908 38.46 -9.24 -13.47
N PRO A 909 38.62 -9.30 -14.80
CA PRO A 909 39.94 -9.40 -15.42
C PRO A 909 40.79 -8.15 -15.12
N ILE A 910 42.03 -8.35 -14.65
CA ILE A 910 43.02 -7.26 -14.62
C ILE A 910 43.42 -7.04 -16.09
N ARG A 911 43.02 -5.91 -16.64
CA ARG A 911 43.37 -5.50 -18.01
C ARG A 911 44.62 -4.64 -18.02
#